data_AF-A0A0L0HL82-F1
#
_entry.id   AF-A0A0L0HL82-F1
#
_cell.length_a   1.000
_cell.length_b   1.000
_cell.length_c   1.000
_cell.angle_alpha   90.00
_cell.angle_beta   90.00
_cell.angle_gamma   90.00
#
_symmetry.space_group_name_H-M   'P 1'
#
loop_
_entity.id
_entity.type
_entity.pdbx_description
1 polymer ?
#
loop_
_entity_poly.entity_id
_entity_poly.type
_entity_poly.pdbx_seq_one_letter_code
_entity_poly.pdbx_strand_id
1 'polypeptide(L)'
;MHHFCPSILFSGLILGGFLPLLAAEYRSYDGVGNNPGGLAGLSQLRTPFSGAWYDISDPINYTNRIMVLETTDPVLSARNVSNQMASAMVTGGPRKNRRMINDLHTMWGAMIGLDYVKTMMNTTNVTMSIPRCDGYFDPDCTGIKNFTFQRAFTNESANPERTALNLVTPFLDAGVIYGTNETRARLLRTFINGKIVLDSDELPPRISEMPALDMVGPPPPSLATQLGDASTRGAPRSEMRVGGDAISNVNTFGFVIVTLFMREHNRLCDQFASEHIGWDDETLYQEARRWVIAFMQRITYYEYLPALTSRVLPTYTGFNASTNPQVTIFNSACILRYGHSEMNDAIERLDERYVPHPRGPILVRDAPFDPDKVLDAGIEPVLRGLVSQVQNQVDWEVTGDLRNWMFGHPAGMPGVDMIALDIQRNRDFGIPPYNDVRESYGLSRAKSFQEISSNPRIAATLANMYGSVDRVEACIGALAEDEWPGCNMGQLLHEGLREQLTRIRNGDKFWYQNEQFAPEDLKIIESTLLRDIIARNTLWKDPPINVFFSLGAQMSRRNLVEAEHALAKNEEFLEDFPKISGKEQAMHLGPAFKMYWSVNVRKGEAEFVVVGRNEGWIGVGFEPDDSGMTNADMVLGYALENGTTYIRGARSVANEPPIPYPTDNPGITNASAARIHGFTVLKFTRPLAARPPFNKTLPIARPAKVVYAMNPMYVEPLYHGPERGLANVDLVPAYVNYRPVTFNSAIGIVFTVIGTILLSITLATIYVVITRRMDPIVRRSSPPFLLIILVGVALGYVCIFVWTIPRSDAACKARMWLVGLAYILMFGFATVKNYRIYLVFRGASGSNLSTRAVLLGSIPLLAIEVILLTIWTFADAPYLRVTSDMVDCWYGRVMPAIVLAYNLLILLCGLYIAVCVRHAYTDYRDSFAIAFSTYNFVMCIIILVPVSVSGRTAVERYVLECIAILLVTTGVLAFFFGGKLWTIYVINRGSIRLSSSFVPEHEYRGSRHWAWSFGSAWRHTLRVRNPEEQRVEVTTPANQEPKPGEGEAVASNSVISSPTIGQALMERLFIVNRSTETQSKPTTETEGVI
;
A
#
# COMPACT_ATOMS: atom_id res chain seq x y z
N MET A 1 10.57 -32.13 -47.50
CA MET A 1 9.90 -31.11 -48.35
C MET A 1 8.53 -30.85 -47.72
N HIS A 2 8.40 -29.86 -46.84
CA HIS A 2 8.06 -28.44 -47.11
C HIS A 2 6.60 -28.31 -47.58
N HIS A 3 5.66 -27.82 -46.74
CA HIS A 3 5.30 -26.42 -46.38
C HIS A 3 3.95 -26.06 -47.05
N PHE A 4 2.99 -25.28 -46.51
CA PHE A 4 2.89 -24.39 -45.34
C PHE A 4 1.38 -24.18 -45.00
N CYS A 5 1.09 -23.86 -43.73
CA CYS A 5 -0.23 -23.69 -43.08
C CYS A 5 -0.82 -22.25 -43.19
N PRO A 6 -2.13 -22.00 -42.91
CA PRO A 6 -2.85 -20.73 -43.12
C PRO A 6 -3.26 -19.98 -41.82
N SER A 7 -3.82 -18.77 -42.00
CA SER A 7 -4.73 -17.97 -41.09
C SER A 7 -4.13 -17.06 -39.99
N ILE A 8 -4.73 -15.85 -39.83
CA ILE A 8 -4.98 -15.01 -38.61
C ILE A 8 -4.84 -13.49 -38.92
N LEU A 9 -5.89 -12.71 -38.56
CA LEU A 9 -5.90 -11.34 -37.95
C LEU A 9 -7.02 -10.42 -38.49
N PHE A 10 -8.27 -10.72 -38.11
CA PHE A 10 -9.35 -9.73 -37.94
C PHE A 10 -10.29 -10.21 -36.81
N SER A 11 -9.87 -10.01 -35.57
CA SER A 11 -10.70 -10.11 -34.35
C SER A 11 -9.82 -9.67 -33.17
N GLY A 12 -10.02 -8.45 -32.69
CA GLY A 12 -9.30 -7.92 -31.53
C GLY A 12 -10.14 -6.86 -30.87
N LEU A 13 -11.22 -7.27 -30.18
CA LEU A 13 -11.92 -6.48 -29.14
C LEU A 13 -13.11 -7.18 -28.44
N ILE A 14 -13.33 -8.48 -28.64
CA ILE A 14 -14.29 -9.27 -27.83
C ILE A 14 -13.68 -10.65 -27.59
N LEU A 15 -12.70 -10.73 -26.68
CA LEU A 15 -12.16 -11.95 -26.07
C LEU A 15 -11.31 -11.55 -24.86
N GLY A 16 -11.94 -10.83 -23.93
CA GLY A 16 -11.44 -10.58 -22.57
C GLY A 16 -12.12 -11.46 -21.52
N GLY A 17 -12.79 -12.53 -21.95
CA GLY A 17 -13.41 -13.52 -21.08
C GLY A 17 -13.24 -14.88 -21.76
N PHE A 18 -12.90 -15.91 -20.99
CA PHE A 18 -12.43 -17.23 -21.43
C PHE A 18 -10.94 -17.32 -21.76
N LEU A 19 -10.09 -16.86 -20.83
CA LEU A 19 -9.04 -17.76 -20.36
C LEU A 19 -9.76 -19.02 -19.85
N PRO A 20 -9.34 -20.25 -20.17
CA PRO A 20 -9.82 -21.39 -19.41
C PRO A 20 -9.54 -21.04 -17.95
N LEU A 21 -10.57 -21.04 -17.11
CA LEU A 21 -10.41 -21.27 -15.68
C LEU A 21 -9.61 -22.58 -15.60
N LEU A 22 -8.28 -22.47 -15.55
CA LEU A 22 -7.48 -23.54 -15.00
C LEU A 22 -8.09 -23.73 -13.63
N ALA A 23 -8.73 -24.89 -13.42
CA ALA A 23 -9.25 -25.25 -12.11
C ALA A 23 -8.15 -24.92 -11.10
N ALA A 24 -8.50 -24.15 -10.05
CA ALA A 24 -7.53 -23.77 -9.04
C ALA A 24 -6.83 -25.05 -8.56
N GLU A 25 -5.51 -25.12 -8.73
CA GLU A 25 -4.74 -26.23 -8.19
C GLU A 25 -4.81 -26.08 -6.67
N TYR A 26 -5.42 -27.05 -5.99
CA TYR A 26 -5.46 -27.04 -4.53
C TYR A 26 -4.28 -27.82 -3.96
N ARG A 27 -3.82 -27.39 -2.79
CA ARG A 27 -2.75 -28.06 -2.07
C ARG A 27 -3.18 -29.49 -1.69
N SER A 28 -2.31 -30.46 -1.91
CA SER A 28 -2.46 -31.82 -1.35
C SER A 28 -2.38 -31.81 0.18
N TYR A 29 -2.80 -32.90 0.83
CA TYR A 29 -2.67 -33.04 2.30
C TYR A 29 -1.27 -33.49 2.74
N ASP A 30 -0.55 -34.13 1.83
CA ASP A 30 0.74 -34.76 2.09
C ASP A 30 1.94 -33.95 1.55
N GLY A 31 1.68 -32.80 0.94
CA GLY A 31 2.70 -31.89 0.39
C GLY A 31 3.19 -32.25 -1.03
N VAL A 32 2.61 -33.28 -1.65
CA VAL A 32 2.88 -33.64 -3.05
C VAL A 32 2.49 -32.49 -3.98
N GLY A 33 3.33 -32.19 -4.98
CA GLY A 33 3.05 -31.17 -5.99
C GLY A 33 3.43 -29.73 -5.63
N ASN A 34 3.97 -29.50 -4.42
CA ASN A 34 4.41 -28.16 -4.02
C ASN A 34 5.68 -27.71 -4.79
N ASN A 35 6.76 -28.52 -4.76
CA ASN A 35 8.02 -28.19 -5.46
C ASN A 35 8.27 -29.09 -6.69
N PRO A 36 8.81 -28.55 -7.80
CA PRO A 36 9.18 -29.33 -8.97
C PRO A 36 10.58 -29.98 -8.84
N GLY A 37 10.88 -30.92 -9.74
CA GLY A 37 12.25 -31.44 -9.95
C GLY A 37 12.85 -32.16 -8.74
N GLY A 38 14.16 -31.96 -8.49
CA GLY A 38 14.93 -32.66 -7.45
C GLY A 38 14.50 -32.38 -6.00
N LEU A 39 13.65 -31.38 -5.78
CA LEU A 39 13.11 -31.03 -4.45
C LEU A 39 11.68 -31.53 -4.23
N ALA A 40 11.05 -32.18 -5.23
CA ALA A 40 9.66 -32.63 -5.16
C ALA A 40 9.38 -33.65 -4.03
N GLY A 41 10.40 -34.42 -3.63
CA GLY A 41 10.32 -35.33 -2.49
C GLY A 41 10.45 -34.62 -1.14
N LEU A 42 11.10 -33.46 -1.08
CA LEU A 42 11.43 -32.76 0.17
C LEU A 42 10.29 -31.89 0.71
N SER A 43 9.27 -31.65 -0.10
CA SER A 43 8.03 -30.96 0.29
C SER A 43 6.98 -31.88 0.92
N GLN A 44 7.22 -33.19 0.92
CA GLN A 44 6.25 -34.19 1.38
C GLN A 44 6.40 -34.51 2.87
N LEU A 45 5.36 -35.08 3.47
CA LEU A 45 5.45 -35.71 4.79
C LEU A 45 6.42 -36.90 4.79
N ARG A 46 6.85 -37.32 5.98
CA ARG A 46 7.85 -38.39 6.24
C ARG A 46 9.20 -38.13 5.59
N THR A 47 9.55 -36.87 5.41
CA THR A 47 10.89 -36.46 4.99
C THR A 47 11.83 -36.39 6.20
N PRO A 48 13.13 -36.71 6.05
CA PRO A 48 14.11 -36.46 7.10
C PRO A 48 14.14 -34.97 7.45
N PHE A 49 14.37 -34.65 8.73
CA PHE A 49 14.79 -33.30 9.08
C PHE A 49 16.09 -32.95 8.35
N SER A 50 16.27 -31.68 8.00
CA SER A 50 17.50 -31.23 7.34
C SER A 50 18.62 -31.04 8.37
N GLY A 51 19.80 -31.58 8.07
CA GLY A 51 21.06 -31.26 8.75
C GLY A 51 21.88 -30.17 8.06
N ALA A 52 21.37 -29.58 6.97
CA ALA A 52 22.11 -28.95 5.87
C ALA A 52 22.88 -27.64 6.18
N TRP A 53 23.09 -27.29 7.45
CA TRP A 53 24.03 -26.24 7.84
C TRP A 53 25.35 -26.81 8.39
N TYR A 54 25.42 -28.13 8.55
CA TYR A 54 26.65 -28.88 8.73
C TYR A 54 26.95 -29.64 7.44
N ASP A 55 28.18 -29.53 6.95
CA ASP A 55 28.68 -30.41 5.91
C ASP A 55 28.82 -31.82 6.51
N ILE A 56 27.84 -32.67 6.27
CA ILE A 56 27.85 -34.05 6.76
C ILE A 56 28.82 -34.92 5.92
N SER A 57 29.37 -34.37 4.83
CA SER A 57 30.40 -35.03 4.01
C SER A 57 31.81 -34.93 4.58
N ASP A 58 32.02 -34.14 5.65
CA ASP A 58 33.25 -34.17 6.43
C ASP A 58 33.06 -35.03 7.70
N PRO A 59 33.54 -36.29 7.72
CA PRO A 59 33.41 -37.20 8.86
C PRO A 59 34.37 -36.82 10.00
N ILE A 60 34.53 -35.52 10.31
CA ILE A 60 35.21 -35.06 11.51
C ILE A 60 34.30 -35.39 12.71
N ASN A 61 34.52 -36.62 13.19
CA ASN A 61 34.52 -36.93 14.60
C ASN A 61 33.17 -36.82 15.31
N TYR A 62 32.16 -37.53 14.80
CA TYR A 62 31.05 -38.05 15.61
C TYR A 62 31.55 -38.68 16.94
N THR A 63 32.78 -39.18 17.00
CA THR A 63 33.37 -39.76 18.22
C THR A 63 33.88 -38.78 19.27
N ASN A 64 34.18 -37.50 18.96
CA ASN A 64 34.85 -36.60 19.92
C ASN A 64 34.01 -35.39 20.39
N ARG A 65 32.82 -35.14 19.83
CA ARG A 65 31.99 -33.97 20.19
C ARG A 65 30.48 -34.21 20.25
N ILE A 66 30.02 -35.45 20.19
CA ILE A 66 28.60 -35.77 20.43
C ILE A 66 28.27 -35.55 21.90
N MET A 67 27.20 -34.81 22.16
CA MET A 67 26.53 -34.88 23.46
C MET A 67 26.07 -36.31 23.72
N VAL A 68 26.65 -36.94 24.74
CA VAL A 68 26.44 -38.36 25.00
C VAL A 68 24.95 -38.62 25.25
N LEU A 69 24.35 -39.44 24.39
CA LEU A 69 22.94 -39.86 24.52
C LEU A 69 22.67 -40.44 25.92
N GLU A 70 23.55 -41.33 26.37
CA GLU A 70 23.50 -41.92 27.71
C GLU A 70 24.73 -41.46 28.49
N THR A 71 24.55 -40.48 29.37
CA THR A 71 25.63 -40.04 30.26
C THR A 71 25.56 -40.77 31.60
N THR A 72 26.71 -41.27 32.05
CA THR A 72 26.89 -41.79 33.42
C THR A 72 27.22 -40.67 34.41
N ASP A 73 27.51 -39.45 33.92
CA ASP A 73 27.74 -38.28 34.76
C ASP A 73 26.39 -37.77 35.31
N PRO A 74 26.14 -37.89 36.62
CA PRO A 74 24.89 -37.43 37.23
C PRO A 74 24.70 -35.91 37.10
N VAL A 75 25.79 -35.13 36.98
CA VAL A 75 25.74 -33.67 36.79
C VAL A 75 25.10 -33.32 35.45
N LEU A 76 25.41 -34.10 34.42
CA LEU A 76 24.89 -33.90 33.06
C LEU A 76 23.65 -34.75 32.76
N SER A 77 23.09 -35.46 33.75
CA SER A 77 21.79 -36.12 33.56
C SER A 77 20.73 -35.09 33.14
N ALA A 78 19.87 -35.45 32.17
CA ALA A 78 18.87 -34.52 31.64
C ALA A 78 17.98 -33.94 32.75
N ARG A 79 17.63 -34.77 33.74
CA ARG A 79 16.90 -34.33 34.94
C ARG A 79 17.68 -33.35 35.80
N ASN A 80 18.99 -33.56 36.02
CA ASN A 80 19.77 -32.61 36.79
C ASN A 80 19.91 -31.25 36.07
N VAL A 81 20.17 -31.25 34.76
CA VAL A 81 20.22 -30.02 33.97
C VAL A 81 18.88 -29.28 34.09
N SER A 82 17.77 -29.99 33.94
CA SER A 82 16.42 -29.48 34.14
C SER A 82 16.20 -28.92 35.56
N ASN A 83 16.73 -29.57 36.61
CA ASN A 83 16.71 -29.07 38.00
C ASN A 83 17.50 -27.79 38.19
N GLN A 84 18.65 -27.64 37.52
CA GLN A 84 19.42 -26.40 37.54
C GLN A 84 18.71 -25.28 36.76
N MET A 85 17.91 -25.63 35.73
CA MET A 85 17.12 -24.69 34.94
C MET A 85 16.07 -23.94 35.76
N ALA A 86 15.25 -24.66 36.52
CA ALA A 86 14.17 -24.05 37.33
C ALA A 86 14.55 -23.87 38.80
N SER A 87 15.84 -23.74 39.11
CA SER A 87 16.26 -23.50 40.48
C SER A 87 15.95 -22.05 40.84
N ALA A 88 14.91 -21.83 41.65
CA ALA A 88 14.58 -20.50 42.17
C ALA A 88 15.75 -19.83 42.92
N MET A 89 16.76 -20.60 43.38
CA MET A 89 17.99 -20.04 43.95
C MET A 89 18.94 -19.46 42.88
N VAL A 90 18.89 -19.94 41.65
CA VAL A 90 19.64 -19.42 40.49
C VAL A 90 18.84 -18.28 39.83
N THR A 91 17.56 -18.57 39.63
CA THR A 91 16.48 -17.83 38.98
C THR A 91 15.87 -16.60 39.65
N GLY A 92 15.48 -16.78 40.91
CA GLY A 92 14.30 -16.11 41.48
C GLY A 92 12.94 -16.72 41.07
N GLY A 93 12.93 -17.74 40.21
CA GLY A 93 11.73 -18.38 39.64
C GLY A 93 11.30 -17.80 38.28
N PRO A 94 10.24 -18.35 37.64
CA PRO A 94 9.77 -17.89 36.34
C PRO A 94 9.39 -16.41 36.34
N ARG A 95 9.97 -15.65 35.41
CA ARG A 95 9.70 -14.21 35.25
C ARG A 95 8.54 -14.02 34.30
N LYS A 96 7.70 -13.02 34.56
CA LYS A 96 6.66 -12.61 33.59
C LYS A 96 7.27 -11.93 32.38
N ASN A 97 6.62 -12.16 31.24
CA ASN A 97 7.01 -11.58 29.97
C ASN A 97 7.02 -10.05 30.03
N ARG A 98 8.19 -9.43 29.79
CA ARG A 98 8.35 -7.97 29.87
C ARG A 98 7.59 -7.20 28.78
N ARG A 99 7.29 -7.87 27.66
CA ARG A 99 6.56 -7.31 26.53
C ARG A 99 5.05 -7.44 26.70
N MET A 100 4.59 -7.99 27.83
CA MET A 100 3.18 -8.24 28.11
C MET A 100 2.51 -9.15 27.07
N ILE A 101 3.28 -10.04 26.42
CA ILE A 101 2.73 -11.10 25.58
C ILE A 101 1.90 -12.03 26.46
N ASN A 102 0.81 -12.58 25.93
CA ASN A 102 -0.14 -13.38 26.69
C ASN A 102 -0.10 -14.88 26.35
N ASP A 103 -0.78 -15.71 27.15
CA ASP A 103 -0.79 -17.17 26.96
C ASP A 103 -1.44 -17.61 25.62
N LEU A 104 -2.29 -16.79 24.99
CA LEU A 104 -2.80 -17.08 23.64
C LEU A 104 -1.64 -17.16 22.63
N HIS A 105 -0.60 -16.35 22.80
CA HIS A 105 0.61 -16.41 21.99
C HIS A 105 1.30 -17.77 22.17
N THR A 106 1.54 -18.21 23.41
CA THR A 106 2.13 -19.53 23.69
C THR A 106 1.32 -20.65 23.02
N MET A 107 -0.01 -20.60 23.11
CA MET A 107 -0.89 -21.63 22.54
C MET A 107 -0.92 -21.61 21.02
N TRP A 108 -0.83 -20.43 20.41
CA TRP A 108 -0.65 -20.30 18.96
C TRP A 108 0.67 -20.92 18.52
N GLY A 109 1.77 -20.63 19.23
CA GLY A 109 3.09 -21.21 19.00
C GLY A 109 3.11 -22.73 19.05
N ALA A 110 2.46 -23.31 20.07
CA ALA A 110 2.32 -24.76 20.21
C ALA A 110 1.53 -25.38 19.04
N MET A 111 0.46 -24.71 18.59
CA MET A 111 -0.35 -25.17 17.46
C MET A 111 0.44 -25.13 16.15
N ILE A 112 1.06 -24.00 15.79
CA ILE A 112 1.81 -23.88 14.54
C ILE A 112 3.02 -24.82 14.52
N GLY A 113 3.68 -25.04 15.66
CA GLY A 113 4.82 -25.96 15.73
C GLY A 113 4.44 -27.37 15.32
N LEU A 114 3.23 -27.82 15.65
CA LEU A 114 2.72 -29.14 15.26
C LEU A 114 2.15 -29.20 13.83
N ASP A 115 1.92 -28.06 13.18
CA ASP A 115 1.51 -27.99 11.79
C ASP A 115 2.67 -28.40 10.86
N TYR A 116 3.90 -27.97 11.19
CA TYR A 116 5.07 -28.22 10.35
C TYR A 116 6.15 -29.12 10.97
N VAL A 117 6.03 -29.53 12.25
CA VAL A 117 6.94 -30.48 12.92
C VAL A 117 6.19 -31.54 13.71
N LYS A 118 6.46 -32.81 13.38
CA LYS A 118 6.03 -33.95 14.20
C LYS A 118 7.02 -35.11 14.06
N THR A 119 7.66 -35.50 15.16
CA THR A 119 8.67 -36.56 15.14
C THR A 119 8.04 -37.95 15.22
N MET A 120 8.47 -38.87 14.35
CA MET A 120 8.14 -40.29 14.47
C MET A 120 8.97 -40.94 15.60
N MET A 121 8.33 -41.71 16.48
CA MET A 121 9.00 -42.44 17.57
C MET A 121 9.36 -43.88 17.14
N ASN A 122 10.49 -44.40 17.61
CA ASN A 122 10.98 -45.77 17.41
C ASN A 122 10.53 -46.69 18.55
N THR A 123 10.69 -48.01 18.44
CA THR A 123 10.44 -48.95 19.54
C THR A 123 11.59 -49.05 20.54
N THR A 124 12.76 -48.47 20.22
CA THR A 124 13.93 -48.50 21.10
C THR A 124 13.78 -47.51 22.25
N ASN A 125 13.99 -48.01 23.47
CA ASN A 125 13.98 -47.22 24.70
C ASN A 125 15.40 -47.01 25.23
N VAL A 126 15.62 -45.86 25.85
CA VAL A 126 16.84 -45.45 26.56
C VAL A 126 16.47 -45.06 27.97
N THR A 127 17.37 -45.30 28.91
CA THR A 127 17.17 -44.93 30.31
C THR A 127 17.76 -43.55 30.57
N MET A 128 16.99 -42.63 31.17
CA MET A 128 17.51 -41.37 31.69
C MET A 128 17.63 -41.46 33.21
N SER A 129 18.82 -41.17 33.73
CA SER A 129 19.08 -41.22 35.16
C SER A 129 18.37 -40.11 35.92
N ILE A 130 17.78 -40.45 37.07
CA ILE A 130 17.26 -39.49 38.04
C ILE A 130 18.34 -39.30 39.12
N PRO A 131 18.73 -38.06 39.45
CA PRO A 131 19.66 -37.80 40.55
C PRO A 131 19.18 -38.40 41.86
N ARG A 132 20.10 -38.97 42.64
CA ARG A 132 19.78 -39.47 43.98
C ARG A 132 19.19 -38.35 44.83
N CYS A 133 18.12 -38.67 45.58
CA CYS A 133 17.39 -37.69 46.39
C CYS A 133 16.69 -36.59 45.58
N ASP A 134 16.32 -36.86 44.32
CA ASP A 134 15.42 -35.95 43.59
C ASP A 134 14.09 -35.82 44.34
N GLY A 135 13.74 -34.60 44.73
CA GLY A 135 12.60 -34.35 45.62
C GLY A 135 11.23 -34.75 45.05
N TYR A 136 11.12 -34.99 43.75
CA TYR A 136 9.87 -35.41 43.10
C TYR A 136 9.90 -36.89 42.71
N PHE A 137 10.99 -37.34 42.07
CA PHE A 137 11.02 -38.66 41.44
C PHE A 137 11.85 -39.71 42.19
N ASP A 138 12.67 -39.31 43.17
CA ASP A 138 13.39 -40.19 44.09
C ASP A 138 13.39 -39.65 45.53
N PRO A 139 12.21 -39.39 46.14
CA PRO A 139 12.13 -38.78 47.47
C PRO A 139 12.73 -39.66 48.58
N ASP A 140 12.77 -40.98 48.36
CA ASP A 140 13.37 -41.95 49.28
C ASP A 140 14.89 -42.09 49.12
N CYS A 141 15.54 -41.24 48.31
CA CYS A 141 16.99 -41.20 48.13
C CYS A 141 17.62 -42.53 47.68
N THR A 142 16.89 -43.34 46.91
CA THR A 142 17.29 -44.70 46.53
C THR A 142 18.45 -44.69 45.52
N GLY A 143 18.54 -43.67 44.67
CA GLY A 143 19.56 -43.55 43.63
C GLY A 143 19.45 -44.56 42.49
N ILE A 144 18.37 -45.35 42.43
CA ILE A 144 18.12 -46.36 41.38
C ILE A 144 16.91 -46.02 40.50
N LYS A 145 16.25 -44.88 40.73
CA LYS A 145 15.12 -44.43 39.92
C LYS A 145 15.60 -43.90 38.58
N ASN A 146 14.86 -44.21 37.53
CA ASN A 146 15.15 -43.72 36.18
C ASN A 146 13.86 -43.42 35.42
N PHE A 147 13.94 -42.51 34.45
CA PHE A 147 12.93 -42.39 33.41
C PHE A 147 13.27 -43.30 32.22
N THR A 148 12.25 -43.73 31.50
CA THR A 148 12.35 -44.34 30.17
C THR A 148 12.12 -43.28 29.10
N PHE A 149 12.95 -43.26 28.07
CA PHE A 149 12.86 -42.33 26.95
C PHE A 149 12.77 -43.12 25.65
N GLN A 150 11.76 -42.84 24.83
CA GLN A 150 11.61 -43.48 23.52
C GLN A 150 12.36 -42.68 22.45
N ARG A 151 13.27 -43.34 21.77
CA ARG A 151 14.08 -42.73 20.72
C ARG A 151 13.26 -42.39 19.49
N ALA A 152 13.74 -41.46 18.69
CA ALA A 152 13.13 -41.12 17.41
C ALA A 152 13.40 -42.22 16.38
N PHE A 153 12.42 -42.43 15.50
CA PHE A 153 12.55 -43.37 14.39
C PHE A 153 13.45 -42.79 13.32
N THR A 154 14.41 -43.60 12.89
CA THR A 154 15.43 -43.26 11.90
C THR A 154 15.50 -44.42 10.91
N ASN A 155 15.37 -44.14 9.60
CA ASN A 155 15.47 -45.18 8.57
C ASN A 155 16.94 -45.47 8.28
N GLU A 156 17.55 -46.34 9.09
CA GLU A 156 18.99 -46.66 9.05
C GLU A 156 19.44 -47.24 7.69
N SER A 157 18.55 -47.91 6.97
CA SER A 157 18.81 -48.47 5.63
C SER A 157 18.87 -47.43 4.50
N ALA A 158 18.21 -46.28 4.68
CA ALA A 158 18.17 -45.19 3.68
C ALA A 158 18.99 -43.96 4.11
N ASN A 159 19.40 -43.89 5.38
CA ASN A 159 20.09 -42.75 5.96
C ASN A 159 21.15 -43.21 6.99
N PRO A 160 22.44 -43.30 6.59
CA PRO A 160 23.52 -43.71 7.49
C PRO A 160 23.82 -42.70 8.61
N GLU A 161 23.29 -41.47 8.53
CA GLU A 161 23.50 -40.39 9.50
C GLU A 161 22.42 -40.34 10.60
N ARG A 162 21.47 -41.29 10.58
CA ARG A 162 20.44 -41.48 11.62
C ARG A 162 19.58 -40.22 11.86
N THR A 163 19.09 -39.57 10.81
CA THR A 163 18.19 -38.40 10.94
C THR A 163 16.72 -38.82 11.13
N ALA A 164 16.03 -38.19 12.09
CA ALA A 164 14.62 -38.46 12.38
C ALA A 164 13.70 -37.98 11.25
N LEU A 165 12.54 -38.64 11.11
CA LEU A 165 11.52 -38.29 10.11
C LEU A 165 10.49 -37.30 10.67
N ASN A 166 10.12 -36.32 9.85
CA ASN A 166 9.00 -35.43 10.08
C ASN A 166 7.70 -36.04 9.54
N LEU A 167 6.70 -36.29 10.38
CA LEU A 167 5.43 -36.94 10.02
C LEU A 167 4.41 -36.02 9.35
N VAL A 168 4.67 -34.73 9.33
CA VAL A 168 3.82 -33.71 8.71
C VAL A 168 4.59 -33.02 7.58
N THR A 169 3.90 -32.19 6.79
CA THR A 169 4.54 -31.39 5.74
C THR A 169 5.43 -30.33 6.38
N PRO A 170 6.45 -29.78 5.70
CA PRO A 170 7.25 -28.69 6.24
C PRO A 170 6.53 -27.32 6.17
N PHE A 171 5.25 -27.27 5.77
CA PHE A 171 4.54 -26.03 5.50
C PHE A 171 3.54 -25.68 6.60
N LEU A 172 3.18 -24.40 6.68
CA LEU A 172 2.01 -23.96 7.43
C LEU A 172 0.78 -24.09 6.52
N ASP A 173 0.16 -25.26 6.53
CA ASP A 173 -0.95 -25.64 5.67
C ASP A 173 -2.19 -26.16 6.42
N ALA A 174 -2.27 -25.85 7.71
CA ALA A 174 -3.41 -26.15 8.57
C ALA A 174 -3.72 -27.65 8.68
N GLY A 175 -2.70 -28.50 8.59
CA GLY A 175 -2.77 -29.93 8.89
C GLY A 175 -3.32 -30.23 10.30
N VAL A 176 -3.15 -29.32 11.27
CA VAL A 176 -3.82 -29.43 12.60
C VAL A 176 -5.35 -29.35 12.53
N ILE A 177 -5.91 -28.74 11.47
CA ILE A 177 -7.35 -28.62 11.22
C ILE A 177 -7.82 -29.72 10.26
N TYR A 178 -7.13 -29.90 9.14
CA TYR A 178 -7.57 -30.76 8.02
C TYR A 178 -6.96 -32.16 8.00
N GLY A 179 -5.91 -32.40 8.79
CA GLY A 179 -5.10 -33.61 8.75
C GLY A 179 -4.07 -33.60 7.62
N THR A 180 -3.11 -34.53 7.70
CA THR A 180 -2.00 -34.65 6.74
C THR A 180 -2.18 -35.77 5.71
N ASN A 181 -3.37 -36.37 5.64
CA ASN A 181 -3.70 -37.35 4.63
C ASN A 181 -5.19 -37.34 4.30
N GLU A 182 -5.50 -37.82 3.10
CA GLU A 182 -6.85 -37.88 2.54
C GLU A 182 -7.82 -38.64 3.47
N THR A 183 -7.38 -39.74 4.08
CA THR A 183 -8.23 -40.54 4.96
C THR A 183 -8.70 -39.74 6.17
N ARG A 184 -7.80 -39.01 6.83
CA ARG A 184 -8.14 -38.14 7.97
C ARG A 184 -9.03 -36.98 7.53
N ALA A 185 -8.71 -36.34 6.40
CA ALA A 185 -9.51 -35.24 5.87
C ALA A 185 -10.95 -35.67 5.54
N ARG A 186 -11.13 -36.84 4.92
CA ARG A 186 -12.46 -37.39 4.60
C ARG A 186 -13.27 -37.72 5.85
N LEU A 187 -12.63 -38.21 6.91
CA LEU A 187 -13.31 -38.45 8.21
C LEU A 187 -13.82 -37.17 8.86
N LEU A 188 -13.12 -36.06 8.63
CA LEU A 188 -13.51 -34.75 9.18
C LEU A 188 -14.56 -34.04 8.33
N ARG A 189 -14.98 -34.59 7.19
CA ARG A 189 -15.93 -33.96 6.26
C ARG A 189 -17.34 -34.53 6.42
N THR A 190 -18.33 -33.65 6.30
CA THR A 190 -19.74 -34.03 6.20
C THR A 190 -20.13 -34.48 4.79
N PHE A 191 -19.35 -34.08 3.78
CA PHE A 191 -19.71 -34.17 2.35
C PHE A 191 -21.04 -33.50 2.00
N ILE A 192 -21.45 -32.52 2.81
CA ILE A 192 -22.62 -31.69 2.60
C ILE A 192 -22.18 -30.22 2.67
N ASN A 193 -22.41 -29.48 1.59
CA ASN A 193 -22.09 -28.04 1.47
C ASN A 193 -20.63 -27.70 1.79
N GLY A 194 -19.70 -28.61 1.57
CA GLY A 194 -18.27 -28.46 1.80
C GLY A 194 -17.86 -28.46 3.27
N LYS A 195 -18.76 -28.79 4.21
CA LYS A 195 -18.52 -28.57 5.65
C LYS A 195 -17.70 -29.66 6.32
N ILE A 196 -16.97 -29.27 7.36
CA ILE A 196 -16.35 -30.14 8.34
C ILE A 196 -17.36 -30.53 9.44
N VAL A 197 -17.19 -31.74 9.98
CA VAL A 197 -18.02 -32.29 11.05
C VAL A 197 -17.77 -31.51 12.36
N LEU A 198 -18.85 -31.01 12.94
CA LEU A 198 -18.93 -30.49 14.30
C LEU A 198 -20.10 -31.20 15.01
N ASP A 199 -20.04 -31.31 16.34
CA ASP A 199 -21.15 -31.82 17.15
C ASP A 199 -22.29 -30.78 17.27
N SER A 200 -23.33 -31.12 18.03
CA SER A 200 -24.49 -30.24 18.24
C SER A 200 -24.17 -28.93 18.95
N ASP A 201 -23.05 -28.86 19.67
CA ASP A 201 -22.58 -27.67 20.39
C ASP A 201 -21.56 -26.87 19.54
N GLU A 202 -21.46 -27.18 18.25
CA GLU A 202 -20.48 -26.65 17.30
C GLU A 202 -19.03 -26.85 17.77
N LEU A 203 -18.75 -27.98 18.41
CA LEU A 203 -17.40 -28.38 18.85
C LEU A 203 -16.83 -29.45 17.93
N PRO A 204 -15.49 -29.64 17.91
CA PRO A 204 -14.90 -30.81 17.27
C PRO A 204 -15.56 -32.11 17.79
N PRO A 205 -15.86 -33.06 16.90
CA PRO A 205 -16.65 -34.26 17.24
C PRO A 205 -15.93 -35.18 18.21
N ARG A 206 -16.69 -35.98 18.97
CA ARG A 206 -16.12 -36.98 19.87
C ARG A 206 -15.62 -38.20 19.08
N ILE A 207 -14.69 -38.95 19.67
CA ILE A 207 -14.25 -40.22 19.09
C ILE A 207 -15.39 -41.24 19.01
N SER A 208 -16.28 -41.26 20.00
CA SER A 208 -17.46 -42.14 20.01
C SER A 208 -18.44 -41.87 18.86
N GLU A 209 -18.44 -40.65 18.32
CA GLU A 209 -19.32 -40.22 17.22
C GLU A 209 -18.72 -40.52 15.85
N MET A 210 -17.49 -41.02 15.80
CA MET A 210 -16.73 -41.17 14.58
C MET A 210 -16.59 -42.63 14.14
N PRO A 211 -16.49 -42.90 12.82
CA PRO A 211 -16.24 -44.25 12.32
C PRO A 211 -14.95 -44.81 12.89
N ALA A 212 -14.94 -46.10 13.23
CA ALA A 212 -13.77 -46.81 13.77
C ALA A 212 -12.64 -46.89 12.73
N LEU A 213 -11.87 -45.82 12.60
CA LEU A 213 -10.50 -45.81 12.12
C LEU A 213 -9.58 -45.41 13.29
N ASP A 214 -8.30 -45.66 13.13
CA ASP A 214 -7.23 -45.56 14.15
C ASP A 214 -7.01 -44.10 14.62
N MET A 215 -8.00 -43.56 15.34
CA MET A 215 -8.30 -42.12 15.46
C MET A 215 -7.62 -41.41 16.63
N VAL A 216 -6.83 -42.14 17.40
CA VAL A 216 -5.82 -41.59 18.30
C VAL A 216 -4.67 -42.54 18.13
N GLY A 217 -3.53 -42.06 17.62
CA GLY A 217 -2.30 -42.74 17.98
C GLY A 217 -2.35 -42.91 19.49
N PRO A 218 -2.23 -44.12 20.06
CA PRO A 218 -2.20 -44.28 21.50
C PRO A 218 -1.23 -43.24 22.08
N PRO A 219 -1.45 -42.73 23.31
CA PRO A 219 -0.41 -41.95 23.97
C PRO A 219 0.91 -42.69 23.74
N PRO A 220 2.00 -41.99 23.34
CA PRO A 220 3.22 -42.61 22.87
C PRO A 220 3.52 -43.84 23.73
N PRO A 221 3.83 -45.02 23.17
CA PRO A 221 3.95 -46.24 23.96
C PRO A 221 4.81 -46.05 25.23
N SER A 222 5.88 -45.23 25.18
CA SER A 222 6.64 -44.82 26.37
C SER A 222 5.82 -44.15 27.48
N LEU A 223 4.87 -43.27 27.13
CA LEU A 223 3.88 -42.73 28.04
C LEU A 223 2.95 -43.84 28.54
N ALA A 224 2.41 -44.71 27.68
CA ALA A 224 1.52 -45.80 28.13
C ALA A 224 2.21 -46.81 29.06
N THR A 225 3.49 -47.15 28.83
CA THR A 225 4.25 -48.07 29.68
C THR A 225 4.74 -47.43 30.98
N GLN A 226 4.99 -46.12 31.01
CA GLN A 226 5.34 -45.38 32.24
C GLN A 226 4.13 -45.00 33.08
N LEU A 227 3.00 -44.76 32.43
CA LEU A 227 1.83 -44.13 33.03
C LEU A 227 0.70 -45.14 33.33
N GLY A 228 0.86 -46.42 33.02
CA GLY A 228 -0.24 -47.38 33.18
C GLY A 228 -1.44 -47.01 32.31
N ASP A 229 -2.57 -47.70 32.51
CA ASP A 229 -3.71 -47.64 31.60
C ASP A 229 -4.21 -46.20 31.37
N ALA A 230 -4.09 -45.73 30.13
CA ALA A 230 -4.44 -44.37 29.70
C ALA A 230 -5.91 -44.01 29.96
N SER A 231 -6.73 -45.01 30.28
CA SER A 231 -8.12 -44.91 30.70
C SER A 231 -8.36 -44.18 32.03
N THR A 232 -7.30 -43.84 32.79
CA THR A 232 -7.43 -43.34 34.19
C THR A 232 -6.98 -41.89 34.44
N ARG A 233 -6.44 -41.18 33.44
CA ARG A 233 -5.72 -39.89 33.66
C ARG A 233 -6.36 -38.64 33.07
N GLY A 234 -7.41 -38.80 32.26
CA GLY A 234 -8.15 -37.71 31.63
C GLY A 234 -9.57 -38.17 31.30
N ALA A 235 -10.22 -37.50 30.35
CA ALA A 235 -11.52 -37.95 29.87
C ALA A 235 -11.38 -39.36 29.23
N PRO A 236 -12.41 -40.23 29.33
CA PRO A 236 -12.40 -41.52 28.65
C PRO A 236 -12.07 -41.33 27.16
N ARG A 237 -11.37 -42.28 26.54
CA ARG A 237 -10.99 -42.18 25.11
C ARG A 237 -12.19 -41.90 24.20
N SER A 238 -13.39 -42.39 24.54
CA SER A 238 -14.62 -42.11 23.80
C SER A 238 -15.00 -40.63 23.76
N GLU A 239 -14.63 -39.87 24.79
CA GLU A 239 -14.99 -38.46 25.00
C GLU A 239 -13.94 -37.47 24.45
N MET A 240 -12.78 -37.97 24.02
CA MET A 240 -11.77 -37.13 23.37
C MET A 240 -12.27 -36.56 22.05
N ARG A 241 -11.70 -35.42 21.65
CA ARG A 241 -12.15 -34.58 20.54
C ARG A 241 -11.30 -34.75 19.28
N VAL A 242 -11.92 -34.79 18.11
CA VAL A 242 -11.26 -35.16 16.85
C VAL A 242 -11.06 -33.93 15.97
N GLY A 243 -9.80 -33.55 15.71
CA GLY A 243 -9.41 -32.54 14.71
C GLY A 243 -8.47 -33.12 13.64
N GLY A 244 -7.73 -32.28 12.91
CA GLY A 244 -6.71 -32.73 11.96
C GLY A 244 -5.56 -33.49 12.62
N ASP A 245 -5.16 -33.05 13.81
CA ASP A 245 -4.17 -33.69 14.67
C ASP A 245 -4.73 -34.00 16.07
N ALA A 246 -4.06 -34.85 16.84
CA ALA A 246 -4.43 -35.18 18.22
C ALA A 246 -4.09 -34.06 19.23
N ILE A 247 -3.45 -32.97 18.79
CA ILE A 247 -3.10 -31.81 19.61
C ILE A 247 -4.28 -31.27 20.42
N SER A 248 -5.50 -31.30 19.87
CA SER A 248 -6.73 -30.89 20.56
C SER A 248 -6.91 -31.59 21.91
N ASN A 249 -6.35 -32.79 22.09
CA ASN A 249 -6.43 -33.51 23.35
C ASN A 249 -5.12 -33.45 24.13
N VAL A 250 -3.95 -33.35 23.50
CA VAL A 250 -2.66 -33.31 24.23
C VAL A 250 -2.49 -31.96 24.94
N ASN A 251 -2.81 -30.87 24.24
CA ASN A 251 -2.85 -29.52 24.79
C ASN A 251 -4.28 -29.00 24.67
N THR A 252 -5.05 -29.20 25.74
CA THR A 252 -6.48 -28.85 25.79
C THR A 252 -6.74 -27.35 25.57
N PHE A 253 -5.75 -26.47 25.74
CA PHE A 253 -5.92 -25.06 25.37
C PHE A 253 -5.82 -24.84 23.85
N GLY A 254 -5.02 -25.64 23.15
CA GLY A 254 -4.94 -25.65 21.68
C GLY A 254 -6.26 -26.07 21.02
N PHE A 255 -7.08 -26.89 21.69
CA PHE A 255 -8.43 -27.22 21.26
C PHE A 255 -9.32 -26.00 21.03
N VAL A 256 -9.15 -24.93 21.84
CA VAL A 256 -9.90 -23.68 21.65
C VAL A 256 -9.60 -23.10 20.26
N ILE A 257 -8.34 -23.07 19.86
CA ILE A 257 -7.92 -22.52 18.56
C ILE A 257 -8.36 -23.42 17.40
N VAL A 258 -8.23 -24.74 17.53
CA VAL A 258 -8.73 -25.71 16.53
C VAL A 258 -10.23 -25.54 16.32
N THR A 259 -11.01 -25.39 17.40
CA THR A 259 -12.45 -25.16 17.34
C THR A 259 -12.78 -23.87 16.56
N LEU A 260 -12.06 -22.77 16.81
CA LEU A 260 -12.25 -21.51 16.09
C LEU A 260 -12.09 -21.65 14.57
N PHE A 261 -11.05 -22.37 14.12
CA PHE A 261 -10.79 -22.52 12.68
C PHE A 261 -11.67 -23.55 12.00
N MET A 262 -12.13 -24.59 12.71
CA MET A 262 -13.17 -25.49 12.18
C MET A 262 -14.51 -24.74 12.00
N ARG A 263 -14.87 -23.86 12.94
CA ARG A 263 -16.04 -22.97 12.79
C ARG A 263 -15.85 -21.98 11.64
N GLU A 264 -14.67 -21.35 11.51
CA GLU A 264 -14.41 -20.41 10.41
C GLU A 264 -14.49 -21.09 9.05
N HIS A 265 -14.01 -22.34 8.93
CA HIS A 265 -14.18 -23.14 7.71
C HIS A 265 -15.66 -23.28 7.35
N ASN A 266 -16.50 -23.75 8.27
CA ASN A 266 -17.93 -23.93 8.03
C ASN A 266 -18.64 -22.60 7.71
N ARG A 267 -18.25 -21.51 8.36
CA ARG A 267 -18.75 -20.16 8.07
C ARG A 267 -18.40 -19.70 6.64
N LEU A 268 -17.18 -19.97 6.20
CA LEU A 268 -16.74 -19.70 4.82
C LEU A 268 -17.50 -20.54 3.81
N CYS A 269 -17.73 -21.83 4.09
CA CYS A 269 -18.56 -22.69 3.23
C CYS A 269 -19.97 -22.11 3.06
N ASP A 270 -20.62 -21.66 4.13
CA ASP A 270 -21.94 -21.03 4.07
C ASP A 270 -21.91 -19.72 3.27
N GLN A 271 -20.88 -18.90 3.47
CA GLN A 271 -20.69 -17.67 2.72
C GLN A 271 -20.53 -17.96 1.22
N PHE A 272 -19.62 -18.85 0.85
CA PHE A 272 -19.36 -19.20 -0.55
C PHE A 272 -20.55 -19.88 -1.21
N ALA A 273 -21.29 -20.73 -0.50
CA ALA A 273 -22.52 -21.32 -1.02
C ALA A 273 -23.58 -20.25 -1.35
N SER A 274 -23.62 -19.15 -0.60
CA SER A 274 -24.53 -18.03 -0.86
C SER A 274 -24.07 -17.10 -1.99
N GLU A 275 -22.76 -16.91 -2.16
CA GLU A 275 -22.16 -16.01 -3.17
C GLU A 275 -21.98 -16.70 -4.53
N HIS A 276 -21.77 -18.02 -4.54
CA HIS A 276 -21.46 -18.82 -5.72
C HIS A 276 -22.47 -19.96 -5.94
N ILE A 277 -23.65 -19.57 -6.42
CA ILE A 277 -24.73 -20.52 -6.76
C ILE A 277 -24.22 -21.54 -7.80
N GLY A 278 -24.20 -22.82 -7.41
CA GLY A 278 -23.82 -23.93 -8.28
C GLY A 278 -22.45 -24.55 -8.02
N TRP A 279 -21.67 -24.05 -7.05
CA TRP A 279 -20.50 -24.77 -6.55
C TRP A 279 -20.91 -26.06 -5.84
N ASP A 280 -20.15 -27.13 -6.08
CA ASP A 280 -20.36 -28.43 -5.44
C ASP A 280 -19.64 -28.52 -4.07
N ASP A 281 -19.89 -29.61 -3.34
CA ASP A 281 -19.32 -29.86 -2.01
C ASP A 281 -17.78 -29.75 -2.01
N GLU A 282 -17.13 -30.35 -3.01
CA GLU A 282 -15.68 -30.38 -3.11
C GLU A 282 -15.11 -28.98 -3.34
N THR A 283 -15.72 -28.20 -4.24
CA THR A 283 -15.28 -26.83 -4.53
C THR A 283 -15.42 -25.96 -3.28
N LEU A 284 -16.56 -26.03 -2.59
CA LEU A 284 -16.80 -25.28 -1.35
C LEU A 284 -15.78 -25.62 -0.26
N TYR A 285 -15.51 -26.92 -0.05
CA TYR A 285 -14.56 -27.38 0.94
C TYR A 285 -13.13 -26.90 0.62
N GLN A 286 -12.67 -27.05 -0.62
CA GLN A 286 -11.30 -26.68 -0.99
C GLN A 286 -11.08 -25.17 -0.97
N GLU A 287 -12.08 -24.37 -1.37
CA GLU A 287 -12.03 -22.91 -1.27
C GLU A 287 -12.00 -22.45 0.18
N ALA A 288 -12.88 -22.97 1.05
CA ALA A 288 -12.84 -22.66 2.49
C ALA A 288 -11.51 -23.09 3.12
N ARG A 289 -10.98 -24.26 2.77
CA ARG A 289 -9.65 -24.73 3.20
C ARG A 289 -8.54 -23.78 2.76
N ARG A 290 -8.53 -23.35 1.49
CA ARG A 290 -7.54 -22.42 0.95
C ARG A 290 -7.53 -21.09 1.71
N TRP A 291 -8.70 -20.53 2.00
CA TRP A 291 -8.84 -19.28 2.79
C TRP A 291 -8.38 -19.44 4.24
N VAL A 292 -8.75 -20.53 4.92
CA VAL A 292 -8.28 -20.79 6.30
C VAL A 292 -6.76 -20.92 6.36
N ILE A 293 -6.15 -21.63 5.41
CA ILE A 293 -4.68 -21.71 5.30
C ILE A 293 -4.08 -20.31 5.17
N ALA A 294 -4.64 -19.48 4.29
CA ALA A 294 -4.18 -18.10 4.10
C ALA A 294 -4.31 -17.25 5.38
N PHE A 295 -5.43 -17.37 6.12
CA PHE A 295 -5.59 -16.68 7.40
C PHE A 295 -4.55 -17.14 8.43
N MET A 296 -4.31 -18.44 8.57
CA MET A 296 -3.31 -18.97 9.51
C MET A 296 -1.88 -18.52 9.14
N GLN A 297 -1.53 -18.54 7.85
CA GLN A 297 -0.27 -18.02 7.34
C GLN A 297 -0.12 -16.52 7.64
N ARG A 298 -1.13 -15.72 7.33
CA ARG A 298 -1.14 -14.27 7.55
C ARG A 298 -1.04 -13.90 9.03
N ILE A 299 -1.78 -14.57 9.91
CA ILE A 299 -1.74 -14.34 11.35
C ILE A 299 -0.36 -14.75 11.90
N THR A 300 0.16 -15.92 11.49
CA THR A 300 1.45 -16.42 11.99
C THR A 300 2.61 -15.50 11.63
N TYR A 301 2.72 -15.08 10.37
CA TYR A 301 3.88 -14.32 9.90
C TYR A 301 3.82 -12.83 10.22
N TYR A 302 2.63 -12.25 10.39
CA TYR A 302 2.46 -10.79 10.47
C TYR A 302 1.73 -10.31 11.74
N GLU A 303 1.23 -11.22 12.59
CA GLU A 303 0.68 -10.88 13.91
C GLU A 303 1.49 -11.59 15.03
N TYR A 304 1.59 -12.91 14.98
CA TYR A 304 2.29 -13.74 15.98
C TYR A 304 3.80 -13.53 16.03
N LEU A 305 4.48 -13.69 14.88
CA LEU A 305 5.94 -13.61 14.83
C LEU A 305 6.45 -12.21 15.21
N PRO A 306 5.86 -11.10 14.71
CA PRO A 306 6.25 -9.77 15.16
C PRO A 306 5.96 -9.51 16.65
N ALA A 307 4.91 -10.12 17.22
CA ALA A 307 4.66 -10.03 18.66
C ALA A 307 5.81 -10.66 19.46
N LEU A 308 6.39 -11.75 18.95
CA LEU A 308 7.51 -12.46 19.55
C LEU A 308 8.87 -11.75 19.34
N THR A 309 9.15 -11.22 18.16
CA THR A 309 10.49 -10.76 17.77
C THR A 309 10.64 -9.24 17.63
N SER A 310 9.53 -8.48 17.65
CA SER A 310 9.43 -7.10 17.13
C SER A 310 10.00 -6.89 15.73
N ARG A 311 10.15 -7.96 14.96
CA ARG A 311 10.80 -7.92 13.65
C ARG A 311 9.92 -8.70 12.68
N VAL A 312 9.58 -8.06 11.57
CA VAL A 312 8.97 -8.76 10.46
C VAL A 312 10.05 -9.49 9.67
N LEU A 313 9.69 -10.60 9.05
CA LEU A 313 10.58 -11.25 8.09
C LEU A 313 10.83 -10.32 6.89
N PRO A 314 11.93 -10.54 6.14
CA PRO A 314 12.18 -9.82 4.90
C PRO A 314 10.94 -9.83 3.98
N THR A 315 10.72 -8.75 3.22
CA THR A 315 9.61 -8.66 2.28
C THR A 315 9.57 -9.89 1.36
N TYR A 316 8.38 -10.44 1.15
CA TYR A 316 8.21 -11.57 0.25
C TYR A 316 8.49 -11.14 -1.19
N THR A 317 9.39 -11.84 -1.87
CA THR A 317 9.81 -11.54 -3.25
C THR A 317 9.25 -12.52 -4.28
N GLY A 318 8.33 -13.39 -3.88
CA GLY A 318 7.79 -14.47 -4.72
C GLY A 318 8.34 -15.85 -4.35
N PHE A 319 7.67 -16.88 -4.86
CA PHE A 319 8.05 -18.28 -4.66
C PHE A 319 9.37 -18.59 -5.38
N ASN A 320 10.26 -19.31 -4.70
CA ASN A 320 11.51 -19.79 -5.24
C ASN A 320 11.58 -21.31 -5.11
N ALA A 321 11.34 -21.99 -6.24
CA ALA A 321 11.36 -23.44 -6.39
C ALA A 321 12.69 -24.12 -6.07
N SER A 322 13.79 -23.38 -5.91
CA SER A 322 15.10 -23.91 -5.49
C SER A 322 15.33 -23.84 -3.97
N THR A 323 14.38 -23.28 -3.21
CA THR A 323 14.47 -23.20 -1.75
C THR A 323 14.14 -24.56 -1.14
N ASN A 324 15.02 -25.11 -0.31
CA ASN A 324 14.69 -26.32 0.47
C ASN A 324 13.78 -25.94 1.65
N PRO A 325 12.51 -26.42 1.70
CA PRO A 325 11.59 -26.06 2.78
C PRO A 325 11.77 -26.90 4.04
N GLN A 326 12.59 -27.96 4.02
CA GLN A 326 12.72 -28.90 5.13
C GLN A 326 13.04 -28.20 6.46
N VAL A 327 12.50 -28.79 7.54
CA VAL A 327 12.73 -28.31 8.89
C VAL A 327 14.08 -28.80 9.41
N THR A 328 14.86 -27.93 10.04
CA THR A 328 16.14 -28.35 10.65
C THR A 328 15.92 -29.14 11.93
N ILE A 329 16.88 -30.02 12.27
CA ILE A 329 16.89 -30.71 13.57
C ILE A 329 16.90 -29.72 14.74
N PHE A 330 17.61 -28.60 14.61
CA PHE A 330 17.67 -27.55 15.62
C PHE A 330 16.33 -26.84 15.76
N ASN A 331 15.63 -26.52 14.66
CA ASN A 331 14.30 -25.91 14.75
C ASN A 331 13.28 -26.84 15.41
N SER A 332 13.30 -28.12 15.02
CA SER A 332 12.36 -29.16 15.49
C SER A 332 12.50 -29.50 16.98
N ALA A 333 13.73 -29.73 17.44
CA ALA A 333 13.97 -30.20 18.80
C ALA A 333 14.32 -29.07 19.79
N CYS A 334 14.73 -27.90 19.30
CA CYS A 334 15.17 -26.79 20.13
C CYS A 334 14.26 -25.56 20.04
N ILE A 335 14.20 -24.94 18.86
CA ILE A 335 13.56 -23.64 18.69
C ILE A 335 12.07 -23.75 19.01
N LEU A 336 11.36 -24.73 18.44
CA LEU A 336 9.95 -24.91 18.72
C LEU A 336 9.62 -25.28 20.17
N ARG A 337 10.63 -25.53 21.03
CA ARG A 337 10.46 -25.82 22.46
C ARG A 337 10.56 -24.59 23.35
N TYR A 338 10.90 -23.39 22.81
CA TYR A 338 10.91 -22.18 23.65
C TYR A 338 9.55 -21.93 24.32
N GLY A 339 8.44 -22.34 23.69
CA GLY A 339 7.09 -22.19 24.24
C GLY A 339 6.87 -22.90 25.58
N HIS A 340 7.69 -23.91 25.92
CA HIS A 340 7.64 -24.52 27.25
C HIS A 340 8.09 -23.56 28.37
N SER A 341 9.00 -22.61 28.08
CA SER A 341 9.41 -21.57 29.04
C SER A 341 8.38 -20.45 29.18
N GLU A 342 7.55 -20.22 28.16
CA GLU A 342 6.49 -19.19 28.17
C GLU A 342 5.28 -19.61 29.01
N MET A 343 5.07 -20.91 29.22
CA MET A 343 3.83 -21.42 29.78
C MET A 343 3.69 -21.15 31.29
N ASN A 344 2.50 -20.74 31.71
CA ASN A 344 2.15 -20.58 33.13
C ASN A 344 1.80 -21.91 33.81
N ASP A 345 1.81 -21.97 35.15
CA ASP A 345 1.34 -23.16 35.91
C ASP A 345 -0.19 -23.32 35.86
N ALA A 346 -0.91 -22.24 35.55
CA ALA A 346 -2.36 -22.25 35.44
C ALA A 346 -2.83 -21.24 34.40
N ILE A 347 -3.95 -21.53 33.74
CA ILE A 347 -4.65 -20.64 32.81
C ILE A 347 -5.95 -20.19 33.47
N GLU A 348 -6.13 -18.88 33.60
CA GLU A 348 -7.35 -18.30 34.17
C GLU A 348 -8.59 -18.58 33.30
N ARG A 349 -9.76 -18.67 33.94
CA ARG A 349 -11.05 -18.61 33.25
C ARG A 349 -11.72 -17.30 33.62
N LEU A 350 -12.13 -16.51 32.64
CA LEU A 350 -12.68 -15.17 32.87
C LEU A 350 -14.08 -15.01 32.28
N ASP A 351 -15.01 -14.44 33.06
CA ASP A 351 -16.35 -14.11 32.57
C ASP A 351 -16.32 -12.92 31.57
N GLU A 352 -17.48 -12.52 31.05
CA GLU A 352 -17.62 -11.38 30.12
C GLU A 352 -17.14 -10.04 30.72
N ARG A 353 -17.09 -9.93 32.04
CA ARG A 353 -16.62 -8.76 32.78
C ARG A 353 -15.16 -8.91 33.20
N TYR A 354 -14.46 -9.92 32.70
CA TYR A 354 -13.06 -10.22 33.01
C TYR A 354 -12.82 -10.47 34.51
N VAL A 355 -13.83 -11.00 35.18
CA VAL A 355 -13.74 -11.47 36.58
C VAL A 355 -13.47 -12.97 36.55
N PRO A 356 -12.66 -13.51 37.49
CA PRO A 356 -12.47 -14.95 37.63
C PRO A 356 -13.78 -15.73 37.63
N HIS A 357 -13.86 -16.72 36.75
CA HIS A 357 -15.04 -17.56 36.59
C HIS A 357 -15.21 -18.46 37.82
N PRO A 358 -16.45 -18.77 38.28
CA PRO A 358 -16.69 -19.58 39.47
C PRO A 358 -16.07 -20.99 39.45
N ARG A 359 -15.77 -21.52 38.27
CA ARG A 359 -15.07 -22.81 38.12
C ARG A 359 -13.57 -22.73 38.49
N GLY A 360 -13.01 -21.54 38.70
CA GLY A 360 -11.59 -21.32 39.02
C GLY A 360 -10.64 -21.46 37.81
N PRO A 361 -9.33 -21.27 37.97
CA PRO A 361 -8.36 -21.48 36.89
C PRO A 361 -8.21 -22.97 36.53
N ILE A 362 -7.62 -23.26 35.37
CA ILE A 362 -7.24 -24.60 34.93
C ILE A 362 -5.74 -24.76 35.20
N LEU A 363 -5.35 -25.68 36.07
CA LEU A 363 -3.95 -26.01 36.28
C LEU A 363 -3.40 -26.73 35.04
N VAL A 364 -2.20 -26.34 34.60
CA VAL A 364 -1.55 -26.94 33.43
C VAL A 364 -1.30 -28.42 33.64
N ARG A 365 -0.97 -28.84 34.86
CA ARG A 365 -0.78 -30.27 35.19
C ARG A 365 -2.03 -31.14 34.95
N ASP A 366 -3.22 -30.55 35.03
CA ASP A 366 -4.51 -31.26 34.95
C ASP A 366 -5.17 -31.13 33.56
N ALA A 367 -4.58 -30.33 32.66
CA ALA A 367 -5.18 -30.02 31.37
C ALA A 367 -5.05 -31.15 30.32
N PRO A 368 -3.91 -31.86 30.19
CA PRO A 368 -3.72 -32.82 29.11
C PRO A 368 -4.75 -33.95 29.11
N PHE A 369 -5.25 -34.28 27.92
CA PHE A 369 -6.21 -35.35 27.63
C PHE A 369 -7.58 -35.20 28.31
N ASP A 370 -7.93 -33.99 28.75
CA ASP A 370 -9.19 -33.71 29.43
C ASP A 370 -9.87 -32.47 28.83
N PRO A 371 -10.56 -32.60 27.68
CA PRO A 371 -11.29 -31.49 27.05
C PRO A 371 -12.36 -30.88 27.96
N ASP A 372 -12.87 -31.62 28.94
CA ASP A 372 -13.93 -31.16 29.84
C ASP A 372 -13.44 -30.00 30.72
N LYS A 373 -12.12 -29.89 30.98
CA LYS A 373 -11.54 -28.72 31.68
C LYS A 373 -11.89 -27.40 30.99
N VAL A 374 -11.93 -27.38 29.66
CA VAL A 374 -12.33 -26.23 28.85
C VAL A 374 -13.84 -26.20 28.68
N LEU A 375 -14.45 -27.33 28.32
CA LEU A 375 -15.88 -27.39 27.97
C LEU A 375 -16.81 -27.10 29.15
N ASP A 376 -16.39 -27.39 30.37
CA ASP A 376 -17.14 -27.11 31.62
C ASP A 376 -17.58 -25.65 31.78
N ALA A 377 -16.85 -24.72 31.17
CA ALA A 377 -17.14 -23.29 31.18
C ALA A 377 -17.40 -22.73 29.77
N GLY A 378 -17.34 -23.57 28.73
CA GLY A 378 -17.24 -23.14 27.34
C GLY A 378 -15.85 -22.62 26.95
N ILE A 379 -15.64 -22.40 25.65
CA ILE A 379 -14.35 -21.97 25.14
C ILE A 379 -14.07 -20.49 25.41
N GLU A 380 -15.10 -19.64 25.52
CA GLU A 380 -14.94 -18.19 25.67
C GLU A 380 -14.26 -17.79 26.98
N PRO A 381 -14.59 -18.34 28.16
CA PRO A 381 -13.89 -17.96 29.39
C PRO A 381 -12.41 -18.32 29.39
N VAL A 382 -12.04 -19.44 28.76
CA VAL A 382 -10.65 -19.86 28.58
C VAL A 382 -9.95 -18.93 27.59
N LEU A 383 -10.60 -18.60 26.47
CA LEU A 383 -10.07 -17.67 25.47
C LEU A 383 -9.82 -16.28 26.05
N ARG A 384 -10.73 -15.75 26.89
CA ARG A 384 -10.50 -14.50 27.62
C ARG A 384 -9.33 -14.61 28.59
N GLY A 385 -9.18 -15.74 29.27
CA GLY A 385 -8.03 -16.04 30.13
C GLY A 385 -6.71 -15.99 29.36
N LEU A 386 -6.61 -16.76 28.28
CA LEU A 386 -5.45 -16.81 27.38
C LEU A 386 -5.06 -15.42 26.85
N VAL A 387 -6.04 -14.59 26.51
CA VAL A 387 -5.79 -13.21 26.04
C VAL A 387 -5.43 -12.25 27.18
N SER A 388 -5.88 -12.50 28.40
CA SER A 388 -5.68 -11.59 29.54
C SER A 388 -4.39 -11.84 30.31
N GLN A 389 -4.00 -13.11 30.43
CA GLN A 389 -2.92 -13.55 31.28
C GLN A 389 -1.57 -13.41 30.58
N VAL A 390 -0.62 -12.74 31.24
CA VAL A 390 0.75 -12.57 30.73
C VAL A 390 1.49 -13.89 30.84
N GLN A 391 2.08 -14.33 29.72
CA GLN A 391 2.93 -15.52 29.66
C GLN A 391 4.23 -15.30 30.45
N ASN A 392 4.98 -16.35 30.74
CA ASN A 392 6.33 -16.23 31.28
C ASN A 392 7.32 -15.78 30.19
N GLN A 393 8.51 -15.35 30.61
CA GLN A 393 9.58 -14.91 29.72
C GLN A 393 10.16 -16.11 28.96
N VAL A 394 10.61 -15.92 27.71
CA VAL A 394 11.43 -16.94 27.03
C VAL A 394 12.83 -16.84 27.58
N ASP A 395 13.14 -17.70 28.55
CA ASP A 395 14.46 -17.79 29.16
C ASP A 395 14.71 -19.20 29.72
N TRP A 396 15.78 -19.29 30.53
CA TRP A 396 16.26 -20.49 31.18
C TRP A 396 15.26 -21.11 32.18
N GLU A 397 14.29 -20.36 32.70
CA GLU A 397 13.33 -20.82 33.71
C GLU A 397 12.11 -21.50 33.08
N VAL A 398 11.61 -22.54 33.74
CA VAL A 398 10.39 -23.27 33.34
C VAL A 398 9.58 -23.61 34.59
N THR A 399 8.27 -23.55 34.47
CA THR A 399 7.33 -23.79 35.57
C THR A 399 7.36 -25.20 36.12
N GLY A 400 6.92 -25.33 37.38
CA GLY A 400 6.97 -26.60 38.11
C GLY A 400 6.01 -27.65 37.57
N ASP A 401 4.85 -27.23 37.04
CA ASP A 401 3.85 -28.14 36.48
C ASP A 401 4.37 -28.88 35.24
N LEU A 402 5.05 -28.17 34.32
CA LEU A 402 5.67 -28.79 33.15
C LEU A 402 6.87 -29.70 33.50
N ARG A 403 7.66 -29.31 34.51
CA ARG A 403 8.88 -30.01 34.90
C ARG A 403 8.68 -31.23 35.78
N ASN A 404 7.56 -31.33 36.50
CA ASN A 404 7.39 -32.39 37.50
C ASN A 404 6.06 -33.15 37.38
N TRP A 405 5.03 -32.52 36.81
CA TRP A 405 3.66 -33.03 36.88
C TRP A 405 3.05 -33.33 35.52
N MET A 406 3.74 -33.02 34.41
CA MET A 406 3.18 -33.22 33.08
C MET A 406 2.79 -34.68 32.87
N PHE A 407 1.56 -34.93 32.42
CA PHE A 407 0.97 -36.26 32.25
C PHE A 407 0.92 -37.12 33.54
N GLY A 408 1.02 -36.48 34.72
CA GLY A 408 0.88 -37.12 36.03
C GLY A 408 -0.51 -37.70 36.29
N HIS A 409 -0.65 -38.53 37.33
CA HIS A 409 -1.96 -39.09 37.68
C HIS A 409 -2.74 -38.09 38.56
N PRO A 410 -4.06 -37.91 38.36
CA PRO A 410 -4.91 -37.08 39.22
C PRO A 410 -4.91 -37.41 40.72
N ALA A 411 -4.29 -38.54 41.11
CA ALA A 411 -4.18 -38.99 42.50
C ALA A 411 -2.87 -38.50 43.18
N GLY A 412 -2.18 -37.53 42.57
CA GLY A 412 -0.97 -36.93 43.12
C GLY A 412 0.32 -37.70 42.85
N MET A 413 0.34 -38.61 41.86
CA MET A 413 1.59 -39.27 41.44
C MET A 413 2.34 -38.38 40.45
N PRO A 414 3.66 -38.18 40.61
CA PRO A 414 4.47 -37.36 39.71
C PRO A 414 4.41 -37.91 38.28
N GLY A 415 4.42 -37.00 37.31
CA GLY A 415 4.29 -37.29 35.89
C GLY A 415 5.63 -37.55 35.21
N VAL A 416 5.94 -36.76 34.19
CA VAL A 416 7.25 -36.71 33.55
C VAL A 416 7.78 -35.29 33.55
N ASP A 417 9.10 -35.15 33.45
CA ASP A 417 9.77 -33.86 33.27
C ASP A 417 9.88 -33.53 31.78
N MET A 418 9.04 -32.60 31.28
CA MET A 418 9.06 -32.22 29.87
C MET A 418 10.40 -31.64 29.41
N ILE A 419 11.08 -30.90 30.27
CA ILE A 419 12.34 -30.25 29.91
C ILE A 419 13.48 -31.28 29.89
N ALA A 420 13.47 -32.27 30.78
CA ALA A 420 14.38 -33.41 30.69
C ALA A 420 14.14 -34.22 29.40
N LEU A 421 12.87 -34.39 28.98
CA LEU A 421 12.52 -35.05 27.72
C LEU A 421 13.03 -34.25 26.50
N ASP A 422 12.91 -32.93 26.51
CA ASP A 422 13.44 -32.07 25.43
C ASP A 422 14.96 -32.16 25.36
N ILE A 423 15.65 -32.05 26.50
CA ILE A 423 17.12 -32.22 26.58
C ILE A 423 17.52 -33.58 26.01
N GLN A 424 16.83 -34.64 26.41
CA GLN A 424 17.12 -35.98 25.91
C GLN A 424 16.81 -36.13 24.41
N ARG A 425 15.76 -35.46 23.91
CA ARG A 425 15.45 -35.40 22.47
C ARG A 425 16.53 -34.68 21.68
N ASN A 426 17.09 -33.60 22.22
CA ASN A 426 18.21 -32.88 21.61
C ASN A 426 19.44 -33.79 21.47
N ARG A 427 19.74 -34.59 22.50
CA ARG A 427 20.82 -35.59 22.48
C ARG A 427 20.52 -36.74 21.51
N ASP A 428 19.27 -37.20 21.45
CA ASP A 428 18.82 -38.23 20.51
C ASP A 428 18.92 -37.80 19.04
N PHE A 429 18.69 -36.51 18.77
CA PHE A 429 18.86 -35.91 17.46
C PHE A 429 20.31 -35.59 17.11
N GLY A 430 21.22 -35.71 18.07
CA GLY A 430 22.64 -35.39 17.88
C GLY A 430 22.88 -33.91 17.61
N ILE A 431 22.12 -33.01 18.25
CA ILE A 431 22.32 -31.56 18.05
C ILE A 431 23.74 -31.17 18.50
N PRO A 432 24.50 -30.41 17.68
CA PRO A 432 25.83 -29.94 18.04
C PRO A 432 25.84 -29.04 19.29
N PRO A 433 27.00 -28.83 19.93
CA PRO A 433 27.15 -27.86 21.01
C PRO A 433 26.76 -26.43 20.60
N TYR A 434 26.41 -25.62 21.59
CA TYR A 434 25.94 -24.24 21.45
C TYR A 434 26.78 -23.37 20.52
N ASN A 435 28.09 -23.33 20.71
CA ASN A 435 28.97 -22.49 19.88
C ASN A 435 29.04 -22.96 18.42
N ASP A 436 28.93 -24.26 18.17
CA ASP A 436 28.92 -24.84 16.83
C ASP A 436 27.63 -24.48 16.10
N VAL A 437 26.49 -24.52 16.80
CA VAL A 437 25.20 -24.08 16.25
C VAL A 437 25.21 -22.56 15.99
N ARG A 438 25.77 -21.74 16.90
CA ARG A 438 25.92 -20.29 16.68
C ARG A 438 26.69 -19.99 15.40
N GLU A 439 27.83 -20.62 15.22
CA GLU A 439 28.67 -20.45 14.04
C GLU A 439 27.93 -20.85 12.75
N SER A 440 27.14 -21.92 12.78
CA SER A 440 26.33 -22.36 11.62
C SER A 440 25.26 -21.35 11.19
N TYR A 441 24.78 -20.51 12.12
CA TYR A 441 23.87 -19.40 11.84
C TYR A 441 24.60 -18.06 11.60
N GLY A 442 25.92 -18.08 11.43
CA GLY A 442 26.75 -16.89 11.17
C GLY A 442 26.96 -16.01 12.40
N LEU A 443 26.69 -16.52 13.61
CA LEU A 443 26.87 -15.81 14.86
C LEU A 443 28.29 -16.06 15.42
N SER A 444 28.81 -15.09 16.17
CA SER A 444 30.10 -15.26 16.86
C SER A 444 29.99 -16.29 17.98
N ARG A 445 30.99 -17.18 18.08
CA ARG A 445 31.16 -18.10 19.21
C ARG A 445 31.32 -17.31 20.51
N ALA A 446 30.65 -17.74 21.58
CA ALA A 446 30.84 -17.18 22.92
C ALA A 446 32.17 -17.68 23.49
N LYS A 447 32.98 -16.76 24.05
CA LYS A 447 34.32 -17.05 24.58
C LYS A 447 34.32 -17.28 26.09
N SER A 448 33.24 -16.89 26.78
CA SER A 448 33.06 -17.06 28.22
C SER A 448 31.59 -17.33 28.55
N PHE A 449 31.31 -17.89 29.73
CA PHE A 449 29.93 -18.12 30.17
C PHE A 449 29.15 -16.81 30.39
N GLN A 450 29.86 -15.72 30.70
CA GLN A 450 29.31 -14.38 30.84
C GLN A 450 28.88 -13.75 29.50
N GLU A 451 29.44 -14.24 28.39
CA GLU A 451 28.97 -13.87 27.04
C GLU A 451 27.72 -14.65 26.62
N ILE A 452 27.38 -15.74 27.31
CA ILE A 452 26.07 -16.40 27.15
C ILE A 452 25.02 -15.63 27.93
N SER A 453 25.23 -15.41 29.23
CA SER A 453 24.25 -14.76 30.09
C SER A 453 24.88 -13.70 30.98
N SER A 454 24.26 -12.52 31.01
CA SER A 454 24.58 -11.45 31.97
C SER A 454 24.25 -11.82 33.42
N ASN A 455 23.40 -12.84 33.65
CA ASN A 455 23.10 -13.32 34.99
C ASN A 455 24.29 -14.14 35.53
N PRO A 456 24.99 -13.64 36.58
CA PRO A 456 26.19 -14.30 37.09
C PRO A 456 25.91 -15.69 37.68
N ARG A 457 24.68 -15.96 38.15
CA ARG A 457 24.30 -17.27 38.69
C ARG A 457 24.10 -18.29 37.57
N ILE A 458 23.45 -17.91 36.47
CA ILE A 458 23.30 -18.78 35.29
C ILE A 458 24.68 -19.09 34.70
N ALA A 459 25.51 -18.06 34.50
CA ALA A 459 26.88 -18.23 33.99
C ALA A 459 27.74 -19.14 34.89
N ALA A 460 27.66 -18.99 36.21
CA ALA A 460 28.38 -19.87 37.15
C ALA A 460 27.84 -21.30 37.15
N THR A 461 26.52 -21.49 37.02
CA THR A 461 25.88 -22.81 36.96
C THR A 461 26.27 -23.54 35.67
N LEU A 462 26.26 -22.85 34.53
CA LEU A 462 26.79 -23.35 33.27
C LEU A 462 28.27 -23.74 33.38
N ALA A 463 29.09 -22.90 34.01
CA ALA A 463 30.51 -23.19 34.23
C ALA A 463 30.72 -24.45 35.07
N ASN A 464 29.92 -24.63 36.12
CA ASN A 464 30.00 -25.80 37.00
C ASN A 464 29.55 -27.09 36.29
N MET A 465 28.51 -27.04 35.48
CA MET A 465 28.00 -28.22 34.76
C MET A 465 28.89 -28.57 33.56
N TYR A 466 29.20 -27.59 32.71
CA TYR A 466 29.83 -27.83 31.41
C TYR A 466 31.32 -27.58 31.40
N GLY A 467 31.94 -26.90 32.37
CA GLY A 467 33.39 -26.69 32.48
C GLY A 467 34.06 -25.82 31.39
N SER A 468 33.59 -25.92 30.14
CA SER A 468 33.98 -25.13 28.98
C SER A 468 32.74 -24.71 28.20
N VAL A 469 32.79 -23.49 27.65
CA VAL A 469 31.70 -22.88 26.86
C VAL A 469 31.40 -23.71 25.61
N ASP A 470 32.41 -24.34 25.01
CA ASP A 470 32.25 -25.18 23.81
C ASP A 470 31.56 -26.53 24.10
N ARG A 471 31.31 -26.89 25.37
CA ARG A 471 30.56 -28.10 25.74
C ARG A 471 29.10 -27.84 26.08
N VAL A 472 28.66 -26.58 26.10
CA VAL A 472 27.27 -26.23 26.44
C VAL A 472 26.34 -26.77 25.37
N GLU A 473 25.24 -27.39 25.78
CA GLU A 473 24.22 -27.91 24.85
C GLU A 473 23.51 -26.75 24.15
N ALA A 474 23.24 -26.86 22.85
CA ALA A 474 22.73 -25.73 22.08
C ALA A 474 21.44 -25.12 22.65
N CYS A 475 20.48 -25.94 23.07
CA CYS A 475 19.21 -25.43 23.62
C CYS A 475 19.35 -24.79 24.98
N ILE A 476 20.23 -25.34 25.81
CA ILE A 476 20.52 -24.84 27.14
C ILE A 476 21.24 -23.49 27.02
N GLY A 477 22.24 -23.40 26.15
CA GLY A 477 22.90 -22.13 25.84
C GLY A 477 21.94 -21.11 25.21
N ALA A 478 21.09 -21.53 24.27
CA ALA A 478 20.16 -20.64 23.58
C ALA A 478 19.07 -20.05 24.51
N LEU A 479 18.60 -20.79 25.51
CA LEU A 479 17.69 -20.29 26.54
C LEU A 479 18.40 -19.48 27.63
N ALA A 480 19.71 -19.69 27.83
CA ALA A 480 20.53 -18.86 28.73
C ALA A 480 20.87 -17.49 28.14
N GLU A 481 20.80 -17.33 26.83
CA GLU A 481 21.09 -16.07 26.16
C GLU A 481 20.23 -14.93 26.72
N ASP A 482 20.84 -13.76 26.93
CA ASP A 482 20.09 -12.55 27.22
C ASP A 482 19.13 -12.22 26.06
N GLU A 483 17.98 -11.61 26.39
CA GLU A 483 16.99 -11.15 25.41
C GLU A 483 17.67 -10.28 24.31
N TRP A 484 17.55 -10.66 23.03
CA TRP A 484 18.04 -9.80 21.95
C TRP A 484 17.26 -8.47 22.02
N PRO A 485 17.91 -7.30 21.93
CA PRO A 485 17.24 -6.00 21.82
C PRO A 485 15.98 -6.01 20.93
N GLY A 486 14.84 -5.76 21.58
CA GLY A 486 13.52 -5.74 20.94
C GLY A 486 12.94 -7.12 20.63
N CYS A 487 13.51 -8.24 21.06
CA CYS A 487 13.02 -9.61 20.87
C CYS A 487 12.58 -10.20 22.21
N ASN A 488 11.73 -11.23 22.21
CA ASN A 488 11.38 -11.96 23.43
C ASN A 488 12.38 -13.06 23.79
N MET A 489 13.29 -13.41 22.88
CA MET A 489 14.21 -14.54 22.98
C MET A 489 15.66 -14.10 22.73
N GLY A 490 16.60 -14.99 23.04
CA GLY A 490 18.01 -14.85 22.69
C GLY A 490 18.28 -14.76 21.20
N GLN A 491 19.51 -14.37 20.87
CA GLN A 491 19.96 -14.15 19.51
C GLN A 491 19.96 -15.41 18.63
N LEU A 492 20.40 -16.54 19.18
CA LEU A 492 20.44 -17.80 18.44
C LEU A 492 19.03 -18.32 18.11
N LEU A 493 18.11 -18.28 19.07
CA LEU A 493 16.71 -18.69 18.84
C LEU A 493 16.06 -17.81 17.77
N HIS A 494 16.30 -16.50 17.82
CA HIS A 494 15.80 -15.55 16.83
C HIS A 494 16.28 -15.88 15.42
N GLU A 495 17.59 -16.04 15.21
CA GLU A 495 18.12 -16.30 13.87
C GLU A 495 17.63 -17.63 13.30
N GLY A 496 17.62 -18.69 14.12
CA GLY A 496 17.15 -19.98 13.67
C GLY A 496 15.65 -20.00 13.33
N LEU A 497 14.82 -19.27 14.08
CA LEU A 497 13.39 -19.14 13.77
C LEU A 497 13.17 -18.32 12.49
N ARG A 498 13.86 -17.17 12.38
CA ARG A 498 13.81 -16.28 11.21
C ARG A 498 14.20 -17.01 9.93
N GLU A 499 15.29 -17.76 9.97
CA GLU A 499 15.82 -18.55 8.85
C GLU A 499 14.81 -19.61 8.41
N GLN A 500 14.36 -20.47 9.34
CA GLN A 500 13.42 -21.55 9.03
C GLN A 500 12.11 -21.04 8.43
N LEU A 501 11.47 -20.06 9.07
CA LEU A 501 10.18 -19.54 8.60
C LEU A 501 10.32 -18.79 7.26
N THR A 502 11.47 -18.15 7.01
CA THR A 502 11.74 -17.53 5.70
C THR A 502 11.82 -18.59 4.60
N ARG A 503 12.50 -19.72 4.83
CA ARG A 503 12.57 -20.81 3.86
C ARG A 503 11.23 -21.47 3.60
N ILE A 504 10.46 -21.74 4.66
CA ILE A 504 9.12 -22.32 4.53
C ILE A 504 8.25 -21.43 3.65
N ARG A 505 8.23 -20.11 3.93
CA ARG A 505 7.45 -19.14 3.13
C ARG A 505 7.91 -19.07 1.68
N ASN A 506 9.21 -18.95 1.45
CA ASN A 506 9.75 -18.71 0.11
C ASN A 506 9.76 -19.99 -0.75
N GLY A 507 9.81 -21.17 -0.12
CA GLY A 507 9.76 -22.49 -0.77
C GLY A 507 8.37 -23.09 -0.85
N ASP A 508 7.33 -22.33 -0.52
CA ASP A 508 5.93 -22.77 -0.59
C ASP A 508 5.23 -22.18 -1.82
N LYS A 509 4.97 -23.02 -2.82
CA LYS A 509 4.19 -22.67 -4.02
C LYS A 509 2.79 -22.16 -3.66
N PHE A 510 2.24 -22.67 -2.56
CA PHE A 510 0.91 -22.33 -2.06
C PHE A 510 0.99 -21.34 -0.87
N TRP A 511 2.02 -20.48 -0.83
CA TRP A 511 2.02 -19.29 0.02
C TRP A 511 0.95 -18.29 -0.44
N TYR A 512 0.14 -17.77 0.48
CA TYR A 512 -1.06 -17.01 0.11
C TYR A 512 -0.81 -15.77 -0.78
N GLN A 513 0.37 -15.15 -0.71
CA GLN A 513 0.72 -14.00 -1.58
C GLN A 513 1.25 -14.41 -2.96
N ASN A 514 1.40 -15.70 -3.25
CA ASN A 514 1.93 -16.23 -4.51
C ASN A 514 0.83 -16.37 -5.58
N GLU A 515 0.15 -15.27 -5.92
CA GLU A 515 -0.85 -15.19 -6.99
C GLU A 515 -2.01 -16.21 -6.90
N GLN A 516 -2.30 -16.73 -5.70
CA GLN A 516 -3.39 -17.70 -5.47
C GLN A 516 -4.77 -17.05 -5.36
N PHE A 517 -4.82 -15.76 -5.03
CA PHE A 517 -6.04 -15.02 -4.74
C PHE A 517 -6.17 -13.82 -5.66
N ALA A 518 -7.40 -13.44 -5.97
CA ALA A 518 -7.66 -12.16 -6.64
C ALA A 518 -7.17 -10.99 -5.75
N PRO A 519 -6.74 -9.86 -6.33
CA PRO A 519 -6.27 -8.71 -5.55
C PRO A 519 -7.25 -8.23 -4.46
N GLU A 520 -8.55 -8.33 -4.72
CA GLU A 520 -9.62 -7.98 -3.78
C GLU A 520 -9.66 -8.93 -2.59
N ASP A 521 -9.58 -10.24 -2.83
CA ASP A 521 -9.55 -11.28 -1.79
C ASP A 521 -8.28 -11.18 -0.95
N LEU A 522 -7.13 -10.96 -1.61
CA LEU A 522 -5.85 -10.77 -0.94
C LEU A 522 -5.91 -9.58 0.03
N LYS A 523 -6.60 -8.49 -0.33
CA LYS A 523 -6.81 -7.35 0.57
C LYS A 523 -7.63 -7.73 1.81
N ILE A 524 -8.65 -8.58 1.66
CA ILE A 524 -9.45 -9.10 2.78
C ILE A 524 -8.56 -9.93 3.70
N ILE A 525 -7.79 -10.88 3.15
CA ILE A 525 -6.86 -11.73 3.89
C ILE A 525 -5.83 -10.87 4.64
N GLU A 526 -5.19 -9.93 3.96
CA GLU A 526 -4.17 -9.03 4.53
C GLU A 526 -4.71 -8.13 5.65
N SER A 527 -6.00 -7.82 5.62
CA SER A 527 -6.67 -7.01 6.65
C SER A 527 -7.24 -7.83 7.81
N THR A 528 -7.38 -9.15 7.66
CA THR A 528 -7.97 -10.02 8.69
C THR A 528 -6.96 -10.32 9.79
N LEU A 529 -7.36 -10.07 11.04
CA LEU A 529 -6.59 -10.36 12.26
C LEU A 529 -7.20 -11.55 13.01
N LEU A 530 -6.45 -12.14 13.94
CA LEU A 530 -6.99 -13.24 14.78
C LEU A 530 -8.21 -12.79 15.59
N ARG A 531 -8.27 -11.51 15.98
CA ARG A 531 -9.45 -10.92 16.64
C ARG A 531 -10.73 -11.10 15.82
N ASP A 532 -10.64 -10.99 14.50
CA ASP A 532 -11.79 -11.03 13.61
C ASP A 532 -12.30 -12.47 13.51
N ILE A 533 -11.39 -13.44 13.44
CA ILE A 533 -11.71 -14.87 13.50
C ILE A 533 -12.39 -15.22 14.82
N ILE A 534 -11.90 -14.70 15.95
CA ILE A 534 -12.54 -14.89 17.27
C ILE A 534 -13.96 -14.30 17.27
N ALA A 535 -14.13 -13.06 16.82
CA ALA A 535 -15.43 -12.37 16.83
C ALA A 535 -16.46 -13.03 15.89
N ARG A 536 -16.02 -13.59 14.76
CA ARG A 536 -16.86 -14.34 13.82
C ARG A 536 -17.36 -15.66 14.41
N ASN A 537 -16.55 -16.34 15.24
CA ASN A 537 -16.77 -17.74 15.64
C ASN A 537 -17.10 -17.95 17.13
N THR A 538 -17.29 -16.87 17.89
CA THR A 538 -17.66 -16.92 19.32
C THR A 538 -18.72 -15.88 19.68
N LEU A 539 -19.25 -15.96 20.91
CA LEU A 539 -20.09 -14.90 21.47
C LEU A 539 -19.30 -13.64 21.86
N TRP A 540 -17.96 -13.71 21.92
CA TRP A 540 -17.12 -12.58 22.25
C TRP A 540 -16.87 -11.69 21.02
N LYS A 541 -17.74 -10.70 20.82
CA LYS A 541 -17.75 -9.85 19.61
C LYS A 541 -16.71 -8.73 19.57
N ASP A 542 -16.15 -8.32 20.70
CA ASP A 542 -15.14 -7.26 20.77
C ASP A 542 -13.87 -7.69 21.53
N PRO A 543 -13.07 -8.59 20.96
CA PRO A 543 -11.74 -8.91 21.48
C PRO A 543 -10.74 -7.76 21.20
N PRO A 544 -9.66 -7.62 22.00
CA PRO A 544 -8.48 -6.78 21.72
C PRO A 544 -8.05 -6.70 20.25
N ILE A 545 -7.52 -5.54 19.82
CA ILE A 545 -7.10 -5.36 18.42
C ILE A 545 -5.99 -6.33 18.03
N ASN A 546 -4.98 -6.50 18.87
CA ASN A 546 -4.02 -7.59 18.76
C ASN A 546 -4.19 -8.46 19.99
N VAL A 547 -4.60 -9.70 19.75
CA VAL A 547 -4.97 -10.65 20.81
C VAL A 547 -3.77 -11.38 21.41
N PHE A 548 -2.54 -11.13 20.93
CA PHE A 548 -1.31 -11.69 21.51
C PHE A 548 -0.68 -10.82 22.60
N PHE A 549 -1.21 -9.62 22.85
CA PHE A 549 -0.80 -8.77 23.96
C PHE A 549 -1.86 -8.77 25.04
N SER A 550 -1.44 -8.94 26.29
CA SER A 550 -2.33 -9.06 27.43
C SER A 550 -3.29 -7.89 27.53
N LEU A 551 -4.51 -8.20 27.96
CA LEU A 551 -5.47 -7.17 28.30
C LEU A 551 -4.94 -6.24 29.38
N GLY A 552 -4.06 -6.59 30.32
CA GLY A 552 -3.44 -5.57 31.21
C GLY A 552 -2.69 -4.46 30.44
N ALA A 553 -1.96 -4.84 29.39
CA ALA A 553 -1.31 -3.89 28.48
C ALA A 553 -2.31 -3.10 27.60
N GLN A 554 -3.54 -3.60 27.43
CA GLN A 554 -4.61 -2.92 26.70
C GLN A 554 -5.71 -2.27 27.58
N MET A 555 -5.91 -2.70 28.84
CA MET A 555 -6.97 -2.39 29.82
C MET A 555 -6.58 -1.28 30.80
N SER A 556 -5.40 -0.69 30.59
CA SER A 556 -5.32 0.78 30.54
C SER A 556 -6.60 1.40 29.92
N ARG A 557 -7.28 0.69 28.99
CA ARG A 557 -8.59 1.04 28.40
C ARG A 557 -9.88 0.97 29.21
N ARG A 558 -10.06 0.22 30.31
CA ARG A 558 -11.28 0.44 31.13
C ARG A 558 -11.24 1.80 31.80
N ASN A 559 -10.06 2.15 32.26
CA ASN A 559 -9.72 3.52 32.64
C ASN A 559 -9.67 4.46 31.42
N LEU A 560 -9.57 4.01 30.15
CA LEU A 560 -9.78 4.90 28.98
C LEU A 560 -11.25 5.12 28.67
N VAL A 561 -12.19 4.18 28.78
CA VAL A 561 -13.60 4.51 28.50
C VAL A 561 -14.14 5.46 29.58
N GLU A 562 -13.74 5.26 30.84
CA GLU A 562 -14.00 6.20 31.93
C GLU A 562 -13.18 7.50 31.80
N ALA A 563 -11.92 7.46 31.35
CA ALA A 563 -11.15 8.67 31.07
C ALA A 563 -11.55 9.38 29.77
N GLU A 564 -12.15 8.70 28.79
CA GLU A 564 -12.75 9.24 27.56
C GLU A 564 -14.07 9.92 27.89
N HIS A 565 -14.86 9.32 28.79
CA HIS A 565 -16.01 9.98 29.42
C HIS A 565 -15.58 11.19 30.27
N ALA A 566 -14.40 11.16 30.90
CA ALA A 566 -13.84 12.32 31.61
C ALA A 566 -13.24 13.37 30.65
N LEU A 567 -12.56 12.96 29.58
CA LEU A 567 -11.98 13.79 28.50
C LEU A 567 -13.07 14.48 27.68
N ALA A 568 -14.20 13.83 27.46
CA ALA A 568 -15.36 14.41 26.79
C ALA A 568 -16.16 15.36 27.70
N LYS A 569 -15.96 15.27 29.03
CA LYS A 569 -16.63 16.12 30.02
C LYS A 569 -15.77 17.28 30.53
N ASN A 570 -14.45 17.28 30.34
CA ASN A 570 -13.56 18.35 30.79
C ASN A 570 -12.92 19.11 29.62
N GLU A 571 -13.54 20.23 29.26
CA GLU A 571 -12.92 21.30 28.45
C GLU A 571 -11.70 21.94 29.16
N GLU A 572 -11.53 21.72 30.46
CA GLU A 572 -10.46 22.26 31.32
C GLU A 572 -9.11 21.48 31.21
N PHE A 573 -9.13 20.17 30.93
CA PHE A 573 -7.91 19.33 30.84
C PHE A 573 -7.08 19.61 29.58
N LEU A 574 -7.70 20.19 28.54
CA LEU A 574 -7.03 20.60 27.31
C LEU A 574 -6.20 21.89 27.49
N GLU A 575 -6.34 22.62 28.59
CA GLU A 575 -5.60 23.87 28.82
C GLU A 575 -4.09 23.64 29.00
N ASP A 576 -3.69 22.50 29.57
CA ASP A 576 -2.29 22.11 29.79
C ASP A 576 -1.62 21.58 28.50
N PHE A 577 -2.41 21.18 27.50
CA PHE A 577 -1.87 20.71 26.23
C PHE A 577 -1.40 21.89 25.36
N PRO A 578 -0.31 21.73 24.59
CA PRO A 578 0.20 22.79 23.75
C PRO A 578 -0.87 23.32 22.78
N LYS A 579 -1.28 24.58 22.95
CA LYS A 579 -2.27 25.22 22.07
C LYS A 579 -1.73 25.34 20.64
N ILE A 580 -2.63 25.19 19.67
CA ILE A 580 -2.35 25.36 18.24
C ILE A 580 -2.55 26.81 17.83
N SER A 581 -1.65 27.30 16.99
CA SER A 581 -1.60 28.66 16.48
C SER A 581 -2.58 28.86 15.32
N GLY A 582 -3.90 28.76 15.56
CA GLY A 582 -4.93 29.05 14.56
C GLY A 582 -6.26 28.34 14.79
N LYS A 583 -7.11 28.27 13.74
CA LYS A 583 -8.40 27.58 13.81
C LYS A 583 -8.16 26.07 13.86
N GLU A 584 -8.32 25.52 15.05
CA GLU A 584 -8.06 24.13 15.38
C GLU A 584 -9.01 23.18 14.65
N GLN A 585 -8.44 22.11 14.10
CA GLN A 585 -9.13 20.93 13.61
C GLN A 585 -8.61 19.71 14.36
N ALA A 586 -9.46 18.71 14.55
CA ALA A 586 -9.13 17.50 15.30
C ALA A 586 -9.71 16.25 14.65
N MET A 587 -9.00 15.13 14.79
CA MET A 587 -9.46 13.82 14.36
C MET A 587 -8.90 12.73 15.28
N HIS A 588 -9.71 11.71 15.56
CA HIS A 588 -9.22 10.46 16.11
C HIS A 588 -8.55 9.67 15.00
N LEU A 589 -7.24 9.44 15.12
CA LEU A 589 -6.56 8.55 14.18
C LEU A 589 -6.84 7.08 14.53
N GLY A 590 -7.05 6.77 15.81
CA GLY A 590 -7.43 5.45 16.31
C GLY A 590 -7.91 5.53 17.76
N PRO A 591 -8.25 4.38 18.38
CA PRO A 591 -8.72 4.32 19.77
C PRO A 591 -7.79 4.97 20.79
N ALA A 592 -6.47 4.95 20.54
CA ALA A 592 -5.47 5.54 21.45
C ALA A 592 -4.78 6.80 20.89
N PHE A 593 -5.24 7.34 19.75
CA PHE A 593 -4.62 8.46 19.04
C PHE A 593 -5.60 9.59 18.78
N LYS A 594 -5.18 10.81 19.13
CA LYS A 594 -5.83 12.02 18.64
C LYS A 594 -4.81 12.94 18.01
N MET A 595 -5.15 13.50 16.86
CA MET A 595 -4.35 14.48 16.16
C MET A 595 -5.12 15.78 16.02
N TYR A 596 -4.42 16.87 16.27
CA TYR A 596 -4.89 18.23 16.10
C TYR A 596 -3.99 18.94 15.09
N TRP A 597 -4.56 19.82 14.28
CA TRP A 597 -3.78 20.61 13.33
C TRP A 597 -4.39 22.00 13.05
N SER A 598 -3.53 22.90 12.59
CA SER A 598 -3.91 24.18 11.98
C SER A 598 -3.02 24.46 10.80
N VAL A 599 -3.59 25.07 9.76
CA VAL A 599 -2.86 25.44 8.55
C VAL A 599 -2.77 26.94 8.41
N ASN A 600 -1.53 27.45 8.33
CA ASN A 600 -1.24 28.82 7.99
C ASN A 600 -0.97 28.95 6.49
N VAL A 601 -2.03 29.20 5.71
CA VAL A 601 -1.96 29.33 4.25
C VAL A 601 -1.03 30.47 3.80
N ARG A 602 -0.90 31.54 4.59
CA ARG A 602 -0.02 32.69 4.26
C ARG A 602 1.46 32.34 4.36
N LYS A 603 1.84 31.54 5.37
CA LYS A 603 3.22 31.05 5.55
C LYS A 603 3.49 29.77 4.75
N GLY A 604 2.45 29.07 4.32
CA GLY A 604 2.59 27.78 3.62
C GLY A 604 3.02 26.65 4.55
N GLU A 605 2.59 26.69 5.82
CA GLU A 605 2.99 25.75 6.87
C GLU A 605 1.76 25.20 7.62
N ALA A 606 1.88 24.00 8.18
CA ALA A 606 0.91 23.34 9.03
C ALA A 606 1.57 22.99 10.37
N GLU A 607 0.87 23.28 11.46
CA GLU A 607 1.25 22.90 12.83
C GLU A 607 0.42 21.71 13.25
N PHE A 608 1.06 20.71 13.86
CA PHE A 608 0.45 19.46 14.31
C PHE A 608 0.72 19.23 15.79
N VAL A 609 -0.28 18.70 16.48
CA VAL A 609 -0.16 18.14 17.82
C VAL A 609 -0.75 16.73 17.81
N VAL A 610 0.05 15.73 18.21
CA VAL A 610 -0.35 14.33 18.27
C VAL A 610 -0.29 13.88 19.72
N VAL A 611 -1.38 13.28 20.20
CA VAL A 611 -1.51 12.82 21.58
C VAL A 611 -1.81 11.33 21.59
N GLY A 612 -1.06 10.57 22.40
CA GLY A 612 -1.32 9.16 22.66
C GLY A 612 -0.88 8.74 24.05
N ARG A 613 -1.66 7.85 24.69
CA ARG A 613 -1.33 7.30 26.02
C ARG A 613 -0.37 6.11 25.86
N ASN A 614 0.94 6.35 25.97
CA ASN A 614 1.99 5.33 25.83
C ASN A 614 3.28 5.71 26.55
N GLU A 615 4.09 4.75 26.97
CA GLU A 615 5.47 4.98 27.44
C GLU A 615 6.52 4.75 26.34
N GLY A 616 6.10 4.27 25.17
CA GLY A 616 6.96 4.07 24.01
C GLY A 616 6.90 5.19 22.97
N TRP A 617 7.11 4.85 21.71
CA TRP A 617 7.14 5.80 20.59
C TRP A 617 5.78 5.99 19.91
N ILE A 618 5.54 7.21 19.43
CA ILE A 618 4.45 7.61 18.56
C ILE A 618 5.05 8.02 17.21
N GLY A 619 4.44 7.56 16.12
CA GLY A 619 4.77 7.98 14.77
C GLY A 619 3.56 8.42 13.98
N VAL A 620 3.69 9.55 13.29
CA VAL A 620 2.72 10.03 12.30
C VAL A 620 3.47 10.42 11.04
N GLY A 621 3.04 9.91 9.90
CA GLY A 621 3.62 10.24 8.61
C GLY A 621 2.59 10.63 7.56
N PHE A 622 3.06 11.35 6.55
CA PHE A 622 2.22 11.89 5.49
C PHE A 622 2.60 11.27 4.15
N GLU A 623 1.63 10.62 3.51
CA GLU A 623 1.82 9.95 2.22
C GLU A 623 0.82 10.47 1.16
N PRO A 624 1.10 11.60 0.50
CA PRO A 624 0.21 12.20 -0.48
C PRO A 624 0.04 11.39 -1.78
N ASP A 625 0.98 10.50 -2.10
CA ASP A 625 1.00 9.75 -3.36
C ASP A 625 0.20 8.45 -3.31
N ASP A 626 -0.39 8.15 -2.14
CA ASP A 626 -1.12 6.92 -1.88
C ASP A 626 -0.28 5.63 -2.07
N SER A 627 1.00 5.67 -1.71
CA SER A 627 1.89 4.50 -1.69
C SER A 627 1.84 3.70 -0.37
N GLY A 628 0.83 3.93 0.47
CA GLY A 628 0.69 3.30 1.78
C GLY A 628 1.73 3.80 2.80
N MET A 629 2.42 2.89 3.49
CA MET A 629 3.49 3.27 4.42
C MET A 629 4.83 3.52 3.70
N THR A 630 5.05 2.96 2.51
CA THR A 630 6.35 3.06 1.84
C THR A 630 6.64 4.49 1.42
N ASN A 631 7.81 5.02 1.83
CA ASN A 631 8.28 6.38 1.57
C ASN A 631 7.44 7.50 2.21
N ALA A 632 6.58 7.19 3.18
CA ALA A 632 5.87 8.20 3.95
C ALA A 632 6.87 9.08 4.72
N ASP A 633 6.57 10.38 4.76
CA ASP A 633 7.37 11.36 5.50
C ASP A 633 6.91 11.38 6.95
N MET A 634 7.65 10.68 7.82
CA MET A 634 7.29 10.37 9.21
C MET A 634 7.87 11.37 10.20
N VAL A 635 7.15 11.61 11.29
CA VAL A 635 7.64 12.20 12.53
C VAL A 635 7.49 11.16 13.63
N LEU A 636 8.60 10.78 14.24
CA LEU A 636 8.66 9.85 15.36
C LEU A 636 9.02 10.59 16.64
N GLY A 637 8.42 10.23 17.76
CA GLY A 637 8.82 10.77 19.05
C GLY A 637 8.30 9.98 20.24
N TYR A 638 8.92 10.18 21.40
CA TYR A 638 8.52 9.61 22.68
C TYR A 638 8.81 10.58 23.82
N ALA A 639 8.12 10.39 24.94
CA ALA A 639 8.38 11.11 26.18
C ALA A 639 8.21 10.15 27.37
N LEU A 640 9.29 9.96 28.14
CA LEU A 640 9.34 9.05 29.30
C LEU A 640 9.02 9.79 30.60
N GLU A 641 8.61 9.03 31.64
CA GLU A 641 8.31 9.60 32.97
C GLU A 641 9.51 10.28 33.64
N ASN A 642 10.72 9.82 33.34
CA ASN A 642 11.96 10.42 33.83
C ASN A 642 12.30 11.78 33.17
N GLY A 643 11.43 12.30 32.31
CA GLY A 643 11.61 13.56 31.58
C GLY A 643 12.43 13.44 30.29
N THR A 644 12.85 12.24 29.90
CA THR A 644 13.57 12.03 28.63
C THR A 644 12.61 12.15 27.46
N THR A 645 12.93 13.02 26.50
CA THR A 645 12.08 13.30 25.33
C THR A 645 12.88 13.11 24.05
N TYR A 646 12.21 12.64 23.00
CA TYR A 646 12.80 12.49 21.67
C TYR A 646 11.76 12.82 20.61
N ILE A 647 12.16 13.56 19.59
CA ILE A 647 11.34 13.79 18.40
C ILE A 647 12.26 13.97 17.18
N ARG A 648 11.94 13.29 16.08
CA ARG A 648 12.74 13.36 14.85
C ARG A 648 11.91 13.04 13.62
N GLY A 649 12.24 13.69 12.52
CA GLY A 649 11.76 13.28 11.20
C GLY A 649 12.45 12.02 10.71
N ALA A 650 11.71 11.13 10.07
CA ALA A 650 12.20 9.91 9.45
C ALA A 650 11.47 9.64 8.14
N ARG A 651 12.03 8.77 7.31
CA ARG A 651 11.37 8.21 6.15
C ARG A 651 11.02 6.76 6.42
N SER A 652 9.76 6.39 6.27
CA SER A 652 9.38 4.98 6.39
C SER A 652 9.88 4.17 5.19
N VAL A 653 10.31 2.96 5.50
CA VAL A 653 10.68 1.89 4.58
C VAL A 653 9.75 0.71 4.85
N ALA A 654 9.44 -0.07 3.82
CA ALA A 654 8.32 -1.01 3.85
C ALA A 654 8.24 -1.88 5.12
N ASN A 655 9.20 -2.77 5.35
CA ASN A 655 9.19 -3.74 6.45
C ASN A 655 10.36 -3.53 7.41
N GLU A 656 10.90 -2.31 7.46
CA GLU A 656 12.07 -1.95 8.26
C GLU A 656 11.77 -0.73 9.15
N PRO A 657 12.50 -0.57 10.27
CA PRO A 657 12.39 0.64 11.09
C PRO A 657 12.56 1.90 10.24
N PRO A 658 11.77 2.96 10.44
CA PRO A 658 11.90 4.19 9.67
C PRO A 658 13.31 4.78 9.80
N ILE A 659 13.88 5.20 8.67
CA ILE A 659 15.24 5.72 8.60
C ILE A 659 15.21 7.19 9.01
N PRO A 660 15.87 7.60 10.12
CA PRO A 660 15.88 9.00 10.53
C PRO A 660 16.56 9.90 9.49
N TYR A 661 16.02 11.10 9.28
CA TYR A 661 16.70 12.10 8.45
C TYR A 661 17.97 12.61 9.15
N PRO A 662 18.99 13.08 8.38
CA PRO A 662 20.12 13.83 8.93
C PRO A 662 19.63 14.97 9.84
N THR A 663 20.44 15.36 10.83
CA THR A 663 20.09 16.38 11.85
C THR A 663 19.63 17.72 11.27
N ASP A 664 20.01 18.02 10.03
CA ASP A 664 19.74 19.28 9.35
C ASP A 664 18.47 19.23 8.47
N ASN A 665 17.46 18.42 8.83
CA ASN A 665 16.22 18.34 8.03
C ASN A 665 15.53 19.73 8.00
N PRO A 666 15.47 20.42 6.84
CA PRO A 666 14.89 21.75 6.76
C PRO A 666 13.34 21.76 6.82
N GLY A 667 12.69 20.59 6.87
CA GLY A 667 11.25 20.45 6.71
C GLY A 667 10.42 20.25 7.98
N ILE A 668 11.02 19.95 9.14
CA ILE A 668 10.30 19.84 10.41
C ILE A 668 10.89 20.84 11.39
N THR A 669 10.07 21.81 11.82
CA THR A 669 10.46 22.90 12.72
C THR A 669 9.58 22.91 13.97
N ASN A 670 10.01 23.61 15.01
CA ASN A 670 9.28 23.72 16.29
C ASN A 670 8.88 22.35 16.88
N ALA A 671 9.74 21.34 16.69
CA ALA A 671 9.50 19.98 17.15
C ALA A 671 9.78 19.85 18.65
N SER A 672 8.81 19.34 19.40
CA SER A 672 8.94 19.03 20.82
C SER A 672 8.12 17.78 21.17
N ALA A 673 8.59 17.03 22.16
CA ALA A 673 7.86 15.94 22.78
C ALA A 673 7.73 16.23 24.27
N ALA A 674 6.58 15.92 24.87
CA ALA A 674 6.33 16.12 26.28
C ALA A 674 5.47 15.01 26.86
N ARG A 675 5.65 14.75 28.16
CA ARG A 675 4.81 13.85 28.96
C ARG A 675 3.84 14.70 29.77
N ILE A 676 2.55 14.60 29.49
CA ILE A 676 1.50 15.39 30.17
C ILE A 676 0.42 14.44 30.67
N HIS A 677 0.23 14.36 31.99
CA HIS A 677 -0.84 13.55 32.62
C HIS A 677 -0.87 12.07 32.15
N GLY A 678 0.29 11.46 31.91
CA GLY A 678 0.39 10.08 31.41
C GLY A 678 0.23 9.91 29.89
N PHE A 679 0.20 11.00 29.14
CA PHE A 679 0.17 11.01 27.67
C PHE A 679 1.49 11.50 27.09
N THR A 680 1.91 10.87 26.00
CA THR A 680 2.99 11.37 25.14
C THR A 680 2.36 12.33 24.13
N VAL A 681 2.89 13.56 24.09
CA VAL A 681 2.44 14.65 23.23
C VAL A 681 3.58 15.04 22.31
N LEU A 682 3.35 14.95 21.00
CA LEU A 682 4.29 15.43 19.99
C LEU A 682 3.73 16.71 19.37
N LYS A 683 4.52 17.79 19.34
CA LYS A 683 4.20 19.03 18.66
C LYS A 683 5.26 19.32 17.61
N PHE A 684 4.85 19.62 16.38
CA PHE A 684 5.79 19.97 15.31
C PHE A 684 5.12 20.82 14.21
N THR A 685 5.92 21.53 13.44
CA THR A 685 5.50 22.34 12.29
C THR A 685 6.15 21.82 11.01
N ARG A 686 5.40 21.83 9.90
CA ARG A 686 5.83 21.31 8.60
C ARG A 686 5.35 22.21 7.45
N PRO A 687 6.15 22.46 6.41
CA PRO A 687 5.69 23.17 5.21
C PRO A 687 4.69 22.33 4.41
N LEU A 688 3.72 23.02 3.80
CA LEU A 688 2.73 22.41 2.88
C LEU A 688 3.39 22.02 1.56
N ALA A 689 4.22 22.88 1.00
CA ALA A 689 5.00 22.65 -0.22
C ALA A 689 6.47 22.46 0.15
N ALA A 690 6.95 21.23 0.02
CA ALA A 690 8.32 20.87 0.36
C ALA A 690 9.18 20.70 -0.90
N ARG A 691 10.48 21.01 -0.79
CA ARG A 691 11.45 20.71 -1.84
C ARG A 691 11.98 19.28 -1.61
N PRO A 692 11.85 18.37 -2.59
CA PRO A 692 12.50 17.05 -2.53
C PRO A 692 14.01 17.21 -2.24
N PRO A 693 14.65 16.26 -1.53
CA PRO A 693 14.21 14.87 -1.33
C PRO A 693 13.58 14.52 0.02
N PHE A 694 13.53 15.44 0.99
CA PHE A 694 13.24 15.08 2.39
C PHE A 694 11.76 15.07 2.74
N ASN A 695 10.97 16.06 2.32
CA ASN A 695 9.56 16.15 2.67
C ASN A 695 8.69 16.10 1.40
N LYS A 696 7.55 15.41 1.46
CA LYS A 696 6.55 15.38 0.38
C LYS A 696 5.61 16.59 0.42
N THR A 697 5.09 17.04 -0.71
CA THR A 697 4.10 18.13 -0.73
C THR A 697 2.74 17.62 -0.28
N LEU A 698 2.13 18.25 0.72
CA LEU A 698 0.80 17.85 1.22
C LEU A 698 -0.28 18.30 0.25
N PRO A 699 -1.33 17.48 0.01
CA PRO A 699 -2.40 17.86 -0.87
C PRO A 699 -3.29 18.87 -0.16
N ILE A 700 -3.49 20.02 -0.81
CA ILE A 700 -4.35 21.10 -0.30
C ILE A 700 -5.79 20.98 -0.83
N ALA A 701 -5.99 20.29 -1.95
CA ALA A 701 -7.27 20.19 -2.65
C ALA A 701 -7.99 18.84 -2.49
N ARG A 702 -7.39 17.90 -1.74
CA ARG A 702 -7.95 16.56 -1.43
C ARG A 702 -7.43 16.12 -0.06
N PRO A 703 -8.11 15.17 0.62
CA PRO A 703 -7.62 14.62 1.88
C PRO A 703 -6.18 14.11 1.74
N ALA A 704 -5.34 14.42 2.72
CA ALA A 704 -4.01 13.87 2.85
C ALA A 704 -4.10 12.49 3.50
N LYS A 705 -3.45 11.47 2.93
CA LYS A 705 -3.36 10.18 3.60
C LYS A 705 -2.26 10.27 4.67
N VAL A 706 -2.67 10.03 5.90
CA VAL A 706 -1.83 10.05 7.09
C VAL A 706 -1.66 8.62 7.58
N VAL A 707 -0.42 8.19 7.68
CA VAL A 707 -0.02 6.92 8.29
C VAL A 707 0.26 7.18 9.76
N TYR A 708 -0.23 6.33 10.65
CA TYR A 708 0.08 6.45 12.07
C TYR A 708 0.38 5.08 12.66
N ALA A 709 1.25 5.07 13.66
CA ALA A 709 1.67 3.87 14.35
C ALA A 709 2.25 4.24 15.72
N MET A 710 2.04 3.43 16.75
CA MET A 710 2.72 3.61 18.03
C MET A 710 3.17 2.28 18.60
N ASN A 711 4.13 2.33 19.50
CA ASN A 711 4.37 1.27 20.46
C ASN A 711 4.08 1.80 21.87
N PRO A 712 3.19 1.16 22.64
CA PRO A 712 2.85 1.65 23.96
C PRO A 712 3.98 1.49 25.00
N MET A 713 4.98 0.64 24.75
CA MET A 713 5.92 0.17 25.77
C MET A 713 7.39 0.49 25.45
N TYR A 714 7.77 0.53 24.17
CA TYR A 714 9.18 0.66 23.76
C TYR A 714 9.42 1.96 23.02
N VAL A 715 10.55 2.61 23.32
CA VAL A 715 10.98 3.86 22.68
C VAL A 715 11.65 3.64 21.32
N GLU A 716 12.09 2.41 21.03
CA GLU A 716 12.72 2.06 19.75
C GLU A 716 11.65 1.75 18.69
N PRO A 717 11.73 2.38 17.49
CA PRO A 717 10.76 2.19 16.40
C PRO A 717 10.96 0.88 15.64
N LEU A 718 11.19 -0.23 16.35
CA LEU A 718 11.40 -1.57 15.77
C LEU A 718 10.07 -2.24 15.41
N TYR A 719 9.07 -2.16 16.30
CA TYR A 719 7.73 -2.68 16.09
C TYR A 719 6.70 -1.67 16.57
N HIS A 720 5.67 -1.46 15.78
CA HIS A 720 4.45 -0.79 16.20
C HIS A 720 3.45 -1.82 16.73
N GLY A 721 2.77 -1.51 17.82
CA GLY A 721 1.71 -2.36 18.37
C GLY A 721 0.49 -2.49 17.43
N PRO A 722 -0.65 -3.00 17.95
CA PRO A 722 -1.92 -3.04 17.21
C PRO A 722 -2.37 -1.68 16.68
N GLU A 723 -2.03 -0.61 17.38
CA GLU A 723 -2.48 0.76 17.11
C GLU A 723 -1.69 1.37 15.96
N ARG A 724 -2.08 0.99 14.74
CA ARG A 724 -1.58 1.52 13.48
C ARG A 724 -2.68 1.61 12.44
N GLY A 725 -2.50 2.46 11.45
CA GLY A 725 -3.43 2.53 10.34
C GLY A 725 -3.17 3.67 9.38
N LEU A 726 -4.15 3.88 8.51
CA LEU A 726 -4.18 4.93 7.52
C LEU A 726 -5.47 5.73 7.76
N ALA A 727 -5.33 7.05 7.86
CA ALA A 727 -6.44 7.99 7.97
C ALA A 727 -6.39 8.98 6.82
N ASN A 728 -7.55 9.40 6.31
CA ASN A 728 -7.64 10.51 5.37
C ASN A 728 -7.93 11.79 6.17
N VAL A 729 -7.06 12.78 6.05
CA VAL A 729 -7.09 14.02 6.84
C VAL A 729 -7.21 15.22 5.91
N ASP A 730 -8.29 15.97 6.04
CA ASP A 730 -8.47 17.23 5.32
C ASP A 730 -7.67 18.35 5.99
N LEU A 731 -6.50 18.66 5.42
CA LEU A 731 -5.60 19.64 6.01
C LEU A 731 -6.15 21.08 5.89
N VAL A 732 -6.85 21.40 4.81
CA VAL A 732 -7.43 22.73 4.57
C VAL A 732 -8.96 22.67 4.65
N PRO A 733 -9.59 23.36 5.60
CA PRO A 733 -11.04 23.29 5.79
C PRO A 733 -11.79 24.06 4.68
N ALA A 734 -13.04 23.68 4.44
CA ALA A 734 -13.94 24.12 3.36
C ALA A 734 -14.22 25.64 3.23
N TYR A 735 -13.56 26.50 4.00
CA TYR A 735 -13.73 27.97 3.99
C TYR A 735 -12.85 28.69 2.96
N VAL A 736 -11.92 28.02 2.28
CA VAL A 736 -11.32 28.57 1.07
C VAL A 736 -12.38 28.44 -0.02
N ASN A 737 -12.96 29.56 -0.48
CA ASN A 737 -13.99 29.63 -1.55
C ASN A 737 -13.43 29.21 -2.92
N TYR A 738 -12.87 28.01 -3.02
CA TYR A 738 -12.41 27.40 -4.26
C TYR A 738 -13.55 26.55 -4.83
N ARG A 739 -14.35 27.14 -5.73
CA ARG A 739 -15.27 26.38 -6.59
C ARG A 739 -14.57 26.13 -7.93
N PRO A 740 -13.97 24.94 -8.16
CA PRO A 740 -13.39 24.64 -9.46
C PRO A 740 -14.48 24.59 -10.53
N VAL A 741 -14.22 25.19 -11.69
CA VAL A 741 -15.05 25.00 -12.88
C VAL A 741 -14.75 23.60 -13.43
N THR A 742 -15.66 22.67 -13.19
CA THR A 742 -15.57 21.28 -13.66
C THR A 742 -16.59 21.03 -14.77
N PHE A 743 -16.55 19.85 -15.38
CA PHE A 743 -17.57 19.41 -16.34
C PHE A 743 -19.00 19.45 -15.78
N ASN A 744 -19.18 19.43 -14.47
CA ASN A 744 -20.48 19.48 -13.81
C ASN A 744 -20.93 20.91 -13.45
N SER A 745 -20.06 21.92 -13.63
CA SER A 745 -20.41 23.30 -13.38
C SER A 745 -21.17 23.90 -14.57
N ALA A 746 -22.17 24.76 -14.31
CA ALA A 746 -22.98 25.37 -15.37
C ALA A 746 -22.13 26.05 -16.46
N ILE A 747 -21.06 26.74 -16.04
CA ILE A 747 -20.12 27.40 -16.96
C ILE A 747 -19.29 26.37 -17.74
N GLY A 748 -18.80 25.32 -17.07
CA GLY A 748 -18.05 24.24 -17.73
C GLY A 748 -18.89 23.47 -18.77
N ILE A 749 -20.16 23.21 -18.47
CA ILE A 749 -21.11 22.58 -19.40
C ILE A 749 -21.26 23.43 -20.67
N VAL A 750 -21.45 24.75 -20.54
CA VAL A 750 -21.62 25.65 -21.69
C VAL A 750 -20.41 25.60 -22.62
N PHE A 751 -19.19 25.77 -22.10
CA PHE A 751 -17.98 25.79 -22.92
C PHE A 751 -17.65 24.43 -23.53
N THR A 752 -17.91 23.33 -22.81
CA THR A 752 -17.67 21.97 -23.33
C THR A 752 -18.68 21.56 -24.41
N VAL A 753 -19.94 21.97 -24.29
CA VAL A 753 -20.95 21.78 -25.35
C VAL A 753 -20.57 22.57 -26.61
N ILE A 754 -20.20 23.84 -26.47
CA ILE A 754 -19.72 24.67 -27.60
C ILE A 754 -18.47 24.05 -28.24
N GLY A 755 -17.50 23.63 -27.42
CA GLY A 755 -16.28 22.97 -27.87
C GLY A 755 -16.57 21.66 -28.62
N THR A 756 -17.52 20.86 -28.14
CA THR A 756 -17.94 19.61 -28.80
C THR A 756 -18.55 19.88 -30.17
N ILE A 757 -19.47 20.83 -30.27
CA ILE A 757 -20.11 21.20 -31.55
C ILE A 757 -19.06 21.65 -32.56
N LEU A 758 -18.15 22.55 -32.16
CA LEU A 758 -17.11 23.08 -33.05
C LEU A 758 -16.06 22.02 -33.43
N LEU A 759 -15.73 21.10 -32.52
CA LEU A 759 -14.88 19.96 -32.81
C LEU A 759 -15.54 19.02 -33.84
N SER A 760 -16.84 18.74 -33.70
CA SER A 760 -17.61 17.95 -34.67
C SER A 760 -17.66 18.62 -36.05
N ILE A 761 -17.89 19.93 -36.11
CA ILE A 761 -17.83 20.70 -37.37
C ILE A 761 -16.43 20.62 -38.00
N THR A 762 -15.37 20.67 -37.19
CA THR A 762 -13.98 20.54 -37.65
C THR A 762 -13.70 19.16 -38.22
N LEU A 763 -14.13 18.09 -37.54
CA LEU A 763 -14.01 16.71 -38.02
C LEU A 763 -14.80 16.48 -39.31
N ALA A 764 -16.01 17.02 -39.41
CA ALA A 764 -16.78 17.00 -40.65
C ALA A 764 -16.07 17.73 -41.79
N THR A 765 -15.44 18.89 -41.50
CA THR A 765 -14.63 19.63 -42.47
C THR A 765 -13.40 18.84 -42.92
N ILE A 766 -12.72 18.15 -42.00
CA ILE A 766 -11.61 17.22 -42.34
C ILE A 766 -12.11 16.13 -43.29
N TYR A 767 -13.23 15.50 -42.97
CA TYR A 767 -13.83 14.46 -43.81
C TYR A 767 -14.16 14.98 -45.22
N VAL A 768 -14.74 16.19 -45.33
CA VAL A 768 -15.03 16.84 -46.62
C VAL A 768 -13.74 17.11 -47.39
N VAL A 769 -12.69 17.65 -46.75
CA VAL A 769 -11.41 17.92 -47.42
C VAL A 769 -10.74 16.64 -47.92
N ILE A 770 -10.83 15.53 -47.18
CA ILE A 770 -10.29 14.23 -47.58
C ILE A 770 -11.08 13.65 -48.77
N THR A 771 -12.41 13.59 -48.65
CA THR A 771 -13.28 12.98 -49.67
C THR A 771 -13.34 13.80 -50.95
N ARG A 772 -13.33 15.13 -50.85
CA ARG A 772 -13.34 16.08 -51.97
C ARG A 772 -11.94 16.57 -52.35
N ARG A 773 -10.86 15.87 -51.98
CA ARG A 773 -9.47 16.28 -52.27
C ARG A 773 -9.15 16.48 -53.76
N MET A 774 -9.92 15.86 -54.64
CA MET A 774 -9.77 15.95 -56.10
C MET A 774 -10.55 17.12 -56.73
N ASP A 775 -11.42 17.78 -55.95
CA ASP A 775 -12.15 18.98 -56.36
C ASP A 775 -11.17 20.10 -56.74
N PRO A 776 -11.31 20.77 -57.90
CA PRO A 776 -10.41 21.85 -58.33
C PRO A 776 -10.14 22.91 -57.26
N ILE A 777 -11.13 23.25 -56.42
CA ILE A 777 -10.99 24.25 -55.35
C ILE A 777 -10.07 23.73 -54.23
N VAL A 778 -10.29 22.50 -53.77
CA VAL A 778 -9.52 21.88 -52.68
C VAL A 778 -8.10 21.52 -53.15
N ARG A 779 -7.98 21.01 -54.39
CA ARG A 779 -6.72 20.60 -55.01
C ARG A 779 -5.76 21.77 -55.21
N ARG A 780 -6.26 22.95 -55.61
CA ARG A 780 -5.45 24.18 -55.79
C ARG A 780 -4.93 24.74 -54.45
N SER A 781 -5.71 24.61 -53.37
CA SER A 781 -5.32 25.08 -52.02
C SER A 781 -4.37 24.16 -51.26
N SER A 782 -3.75 23.17 -51.93
CA SER A 782 -2.76 22.24 -51.36
C SER A 782 -3.27 21.44 -50.15
N PRO A 783 -4.04 20.35 -50.38
CA PRO A 783 -4.75 19.59 -49.34
C PRO A 783 -3.93 19.17 -48.10
N PRO A 784 -2.65 18.75 -48.21
CA PRO A 784 -1.85 18.38 -47.04
C PRO A 784 -1.70 19.50 -46.00
N PHE A 785 -1.51 20.75 -46.45
CA PHE A 785 -1.42 21.90 -45.54
C PHE A 785 -2.77 22.23 -44.90
N LEU A 786 -3.87 22.06 -45.63
CA LEU A 786 -5.22 22.26 -45.09
C LEU A 786 -5.55 21.25 -43.99
N LEU A 787 -5.15 19.99 -44.16
CA LEU A 787 -5.36 18.94 -43.15
C LEU A 787 -4.54 19.20 -41.88
N ILE A 788 -3.27 19.62 -42.01
CA ILE A 788 -2.42 19.96 -40.86
C ILE A 788 -3.00 21.14 -40.07
N ILE A 789 -3.48 22.18 -40.77
CA ILE A 789 -4.13 23.34 -40.12
C ILE A 789 -5.42 22.90 -39.40
N LEU A 790 -6.24 22.04 -40.01
CA LEU A 790 -7.46 21.50 -39.36
C LEU A 790 -7.15 20.63 -38.15
N VAL A 791 -6.04 19.87 -38.15
CA VAL A 791 -5.58 19.15 -36.96
C VAL A 791 -5.18 20.14 -35.86
N GLY A 792 -4.52 21.24 -36.21
CA GLY A 792 -4.24 22.34 -35.27
C GLY A 792 -5.51 22.97 -34.69
N VAL A 793 -6.53 23.21 -35.52
CA VAL A 793 -7.84 23.71 -35.08
C VAL A 793 -8.54 22.71 -34.16
N ALA A 794 -8.50 21.42 -34.47
CA ALA A 794 -9.08 20.37 -33.63
C ALA A 794 -8.38 20.31 -32.25
N LEU A 795 -7.04 20.35 -32.22
CA LEU A 795 -6.27 20.44 -30.98
C LEU A 795 -6.60 21.71 -30.17
N GLY A 796 -6.84 22.82 -30.85
CA GLY A 796 -7.32 24.06 -30.23
C GLY A 796 -8.65 23.91 -29.50
N TYR A 797 -9.62 23.17 -30.06
CA TYR A 797 -10.87 22.87 -29.35
C TYR A 797 -10.69 21.83 -28.24
N VAL A 798 -9.75 20.89 -28.37
CA VAL A 798 -9.38 19.95 -27.29
C VAL A 798 -8.83 20.69 -26.06
N CYS A 799 -8.18 21.84 -26.23
CA CYS A 799 -7.77 22.68 -25.10
C CYS A 799 -8.94 23.03 -24.17
N ILE A 800 -10.16 23.25 -24.69
CA ILE A 800 -11.32 23.60 -23.85
C ILE A 800 -11.63 22.48 -22.85
N PHE A 801 -11.51 21.22 -23.25
CA PHE A 801 -11.70 20.07 -22.37
C PHE A 801 -10.60 19.99 -21.31
N VAL A 802 -9.34 20.19 -21.69
CA VAL A 802 -8.21 20.17 -20.75
C VAL A 802 -8.23 21.34 -19.75
N TRP A 803 -8.76 22.49 -20.16
CA TRP A 803 -9.00 23.62 -19.25
C TRP A 803 -10.13 23.36 -18.24
N THR A 804 -11.07 22.47 -18.58
CA THR A 804 -12.22 22.08 -17.75
C THR A 804 -11.91 20.93 -16.79
N ILE A 805 -10.81 20.20 -17.01
CA ILE A 805 -10.25 19.23 -16.05
C ILE A 805 -9.72 20.00 -14.82
N PRO A 806 -9.97 19.53 -13.58
CA PRO A 806 -9.41 20.09 -12.37
C PRO A 806 -7.89 20.31 -12.47
N ARG A 807 -7.40 21.42 -11.94
CA ARG A 807 -5.97 21.76 -11.99
C ARG A 807 -5.14 20.73 -11.21
N SER A 808 -4.14 20.15 -11.87
CA SER A 808 -3.15 19.21 -11.33
C SER A 808 -1.81 19.46 -12.03
N ASP A 809 -0.71 18.95 -11.50
CA ASP A 809 0.60 19.10 -12.14
C ASP A 809 0.61 18.53 -13.57
N ALA A 810 -0.07 17.39 -13.78
CA ALA A 810 -0.24 16.80 -15.10
C ALA A 810 -1.08 17.70 -16.02
N ALA A 811 -2.18 18.27 -15.51
CA ALA A 811 -3.01 19.17 -16.28
C ALA A 811 -2.27 20.47 -16.63
N CYS A 812 -1.50 21.06 -15.70
CA CYS A 812 -0.71 22.27 -15.95
C CYS A 812 0.33 22.04 -17.06
N LYS A 813 0.97 20.87 -17.10
CA LYS A 813 1.89 20.50 -18.19
C LYS A 813 1.14 20.30 -19.51
N ALA A 814 0.05 19.56 -19.51
CA ALA A 814 -0.74 19.27 -20.71
C ALA A 814 -1.28 20.54 -21.38
N ARG A 815 -1.69 21.55 -20.59
CA ARG A 815 -2.17 22.85 -21.08
C ARG A 815 -1.15 23.54 -21.98
N MET A 816 0.11 23.59 -21.54
CA MET A 816 1.18 24.24 -22.30
C MET A 816 1.49 23.53 -23.61
N TRP A 817 1.58 22.20 -23.57
CA TRP A 817 1.84 21.38 -24.74
C TRP A 817 0.74 21.53 -25.80
N LEU A 818 -0.52 21.48 -25.39
CA LEU A 818 -1.64 21.58 -26.33
C LEU A 818 -1.73 22.95 -27.00
N VAL A 819 -1.51 24.04 -26.26
CA VAL A 819 -1.54 25.39 -26.83
C VAL A 819 -0.37 25.62 -27.79
N GLY A 820 0.85 25.21 -27.44
CA GLY A 820 2.03 25.33 -28.31
C GLY A 820 1.87 24.53 -29.60
N LEU A 821 1.46 23.25 -29.49
CA LEU A 821 1.24 22.38 -30.65
C LEU A 821 0.07 22.85 -31.52
N ALA A 822 -1.04 23.31 -30.94
CA ALA A 822 -2.15 23.87 -31.71
C ALA A 822 -1.72 25.13 -32.49
N TYR A 823 -0.94 26.01 -31.85
CA TYR A 823 -0.46 27.25 -32.46
C TYR A 823 0.44 26.99 -33.68
N ILE A 824 1.47 26.16 -33.53
CA ILE A 824 2.43 25.87 -34.60
C ILE A 824 1.76 25.20 -35.80
N LEU A 825 0.79 24.31 -35.56
CA LEU A 825 0.02 23.64 -36.60
C LEU A 825 -0.94 24.59 -37.35
N MET A 826 -1.52 25.57 -36.65
CA MET A 826 -2.41 26.56 -37.28
C MET A 826 -1.62 27.65 -38.02
N PHE A 827 -0.73 28.38 -37.34
CA PHE A 827 -0.09 29.58 -37.87
C PHE A 827 1.28 29.32 -38.50
N GLY A 828 2.05 28.36 -37.96
CA GLY A 828 3.33 27.95 -38.54
C GLY A 828 3.15 27.34 -39.94
N PHE A 829 2.26 26.35 -40.07
CA PHE A 829 2.00 25.73 -41.37
C PHE A 829 1.20 26.63 -42.34
N ALA A 830 0.39 27.56 -41.84
CA ALA A 830 -0.18 28.62 -42.68
C ALA A 830 0.91 29.53 -43.27
N THR A 831 1.94 29.87 -42.47
CA THR A 831 3.09 30.66 -42.90
C THR A 831 3.93 29.92 -43.95
N VAL A 832 4.23 28.64 -43.71
CA VAL A 832 4.95 27.77 -44.67
C VAL A 832 4.16 27.62 -45.97
N LYS A 833 2.82 27.49 -45.89
CA LYS A 833 1.96 27.46 -47.08
C LYS A 833 2.07 28.75 -47.89
N ASN A 834 2.06 29.92 -47.26
CA ASN A 834 2.27 31.20 -47.94
C ASN A 834 3.69 31.37 -48.48
N TYR A 835 4.69 30.85 -47.79
CA TYR A 835 6.07 30.85 -48.25
C TYR A 835 6.24 30.03 -49.53
N ARG A 836 5.57 28.87 -49.63
CA ARG A 836 5.53 28.09 -50.88
C ARG A 836 4.99 28.91 -52.04
N ILE A 837 3.90 29.66 -51.82
CA ILE A 837 3.30 30.52 -52.84
C ILE A 837 4.28 31.63 -53.22
N TYR A 838 4.90 32.29 -52.24
CA TYR A 838 5.94 33.30 -52.46
C TYR A 838 7.11 32.79 -53.32
N LEU A 839 7.62 31.58 -53.04
CA LEU A 839 8.69 30.96 -53.82
C LEU A 839 8.30 30.68 -55.27
N VAL A 840 7.04 30.26 -55.49
CA VAL A 840 6.49 30.06 -56.84
C VAL A 840 6.43 31.38 -57.63
N PHE A 841 6.19 32.51 -56.96
CA PHE A 841 6.14 33.83 -57.61
C PHE A 841 7.53 34.47 -57.83
N ARG A 842 8.54 34.15 -57.00
CA ARG A 842 9.88 34.76 -57.09
C ARG A 842 10.82 34.03 -58.06
N GLY A 843 10.54 32.77 -58.41
CA GLY A 843 11.32 31.98 -59.37
C GLY A 843 10.66 31.94 -60.76
N ALA A 844 11.25 32.63 -61.73
CA ALA A 844 10.91 32.47 -63.14
C ALA A 844 11.34 31.08 -63.66
N SER A 845 10.38 30.33 -64.23
CA SER A 845 10.56 29.16 -65.11
C SER A 845 11.33 27.92 -64.58
N GLY A 846 10.63 26.78 -64.44
CA GLY A 846 11.22 25.47 -64.79
C GLY A 846 11.38 24.36 -63.74
N SER A 847 10.98 24.50 -62.46
CA SER A 847 11.00 23.35 -61.53
C SER A 847 9.69 23.16 -60.76
N ASN A 848 9.15 21.92 -60.82
CA ASN A 848 7.98 21.51 -60.05
C ASN A 848 8.33 21.46 -58.55
N LEU A 849 8.14 22.57 -57.82
CA LEU A 849 8.36 22.60 -56.38
C LEU A 849 7.34 21.69 -55.68
N SER A 850 7.79 20.49 -55.32
CA SER A 850 6.98 19.45 -54.70
C SER A 850 6.45 19.92 -53.34
N THR A 851 5.13 19.84 -53.14
CA THR A 851 4.47 20.09 -51.84
C THR A 851 5.08 19.24 -50.73
N ARG A 852 5.58 18.03 -51.03
CA ARG A 852 6.25 17.15 -50.07
C ARG A 852 7.61 17.71 -49.63
N ALA A 853 8.37 18.33 -50.54
CA ALA A 853 9.68 18.90 -50.21
C ALA A 853 9.55 20.11 -49.27
N VAL A 854 8.53 20.96 -49.49
CA VAL A 854 8.26 22.10 -48.60
C VAL A 854 7.73 21.66 -47.22
N LEU A 855 6.94 20.59 -47.17
CA LEU A 855 6.49 19.99 -45.91
C LEU A 855 7.67 19.39 -45.12
N LEU A 856 8.57 18.64 -45.77
CA LEU A 856 9.78 18.11 -45.14
C LEU A 856 10.68 19.25 -44.62
N GLY A 857 10.82 20.34 -45.38
CA GLY A 857 11.55 21.53 -44.97
C GLY A 857 10.93 22.29 -43.78
N SER A 858 9.67 22.01 -43.42
CA SER A 858 9.00 22.60 -42.25
C SER A 858 9.12 21.78 -40.96
N ILE A 859 9.70 20.58 -41.02
CA ILE A 859 9.94 19.73 -39.83
C ILE A 859 10.79 20.44 -38.77
N PRO A 860 11.87 21.17 -39.09
CA PRO A 860 12.66 21.89 -38.09
C PRO A 860 11.83 22.93 -37.31
N LEU A 861 10.82 23.54 -37.95
CA LEU A 861 9.94 24.50 -37.30
C LEU A 861 9.14 23.84 -36.17
N LEU A 862 8.52 22.70 -36.45
CA LEU A 862 7.79 21.93 -35.43
C LEU A 862 8.75 21.34 -34.37
N ALA A 863 9.93 20.88 -34.77
CA ALA A 863 10.91 20.30 -33.87
C ALA A 863 11.43 21.32 -32.83
N ILE A 864 11.64 22.58 -33.23
CA ILE A 864 12.04 23.65 -32.31
C ILE A 864 10.96 23.86 -31.22
N GLU A 865 9.68 23.92 -31.60
CA GLU A 865 8.58 24.06 -30.62
C GLU A 865 8.53 22.89 -29.64
N VAL A 866 8.67 21.65 -30.13
CA VAL A 866 8.70 20.44 -29.28
C VAL A 866 9.90 20.44 -28.34
N ILE A 867 11.08 20.85 -28.81
CA ILE A 867 12.29 20.97 -27.98
C ILE A 867 12.09 22.01 -26.88
N LEU A 868 11.55 23.18 -27.21
CA LEU A 868 11.27 24.24 -26.22
C LEU A 868 10.27 23.77 -25.16
N LEU A 869 9.19 23.09 -25.56
CA LEU A 869 8.20 22.52 -24.62
C LEU A 869 8.79 21.38 -23.77
N THR A 870 9.69 20.58 -24.34
CA THR A 870 10.41 19.52 -23.61
C THR A 870 11.33 20.12 -22.56
N ILE A 871 12.16 21.10 -22.94
CA ILE A 871 13.04 21.83 -22.01
C ILE A 871 12.19 22.46 -20.90
N TRP A 872 11.08 23.10 -21.23
CA TRP A 872 10.20 23.70 -20.23
C TRP A 872 9.64 22.65 -19.26
N THR A 873 9.28 21.46 -19.75
CA THR A 873 8.73 20.37 -18.92
C THR A 873 9.74 19.80 -17.93
N PHE A 874 11.04 19.83 -18.23
CA PHE A 874 12.08 19.23 -17.40
C PHE A 874 12.94 20.23 -16.62
N ALA A 875 13.15 21.45 -17.13
CA ALA A 875 14.03 22.45 -16.53
C ALA A 875 13.29 23.49 -15.66
N ASP A 876 12.04 23.84 -16.00
CA ASP A 876 11.20 24.81 -15.26
C ASP A 876 9.74 24.36 -15.29
N ALA A 877 9.51 23.12 -14.83
CA ALA A 877 8.24 22.41 -15.03
C ALA A 877 7.04 23.18 -14.46
N PRO A 878 5.98 23.43 -15.25
CA PRO A 878 4.75 24.00 -14.73
C PRO A 878 4.16 23.15 -13.59
N TYR A 879 3.79 23.81 -12.48
CA TYR A 879 3.25 23.15 -11.29
C TYR A 879 2.06 23.91 -10.69
N LEU A 880 1.27 23.22 -9.88
CA LEU A 880 0.13 23.79 -9.18
C LEU A 880 0.57 24.72 -8.04
N ARG A 881 0.18 25.99 -8.09
CA ARG A 881 0.47 27.00 -7.07
C ARG A 881 -0.82 27.45 -6.39
N VAL A 882 -0.79 27.49 -5.06
CA VAL A 882 -1.91 27.99 -4.24
C VAL A 882 -1.56 29.38 -3.70
N THR A 883 -2.46 30.34 -3.87
CA THR A 883 -2.40 31.67 -3.24
C THR A 883 -3.57 31.87 -2.29
N SER A 884 -3.65 33.02 -1.61
CA SER A 884 -4.70 33.35 -0.63
C SER A 884 -6.12 33.18 -1.17
N ASP A 885 -6.32 33.37 -2.47
CA ASP A 885 -7.65 33.51 -3.08
C ASP A 885 -7.88 32.55 -4.26
N MET A 886 -6.86 31.82 -4.74
CA MET A 886 -6.98 30.93 -5.89
C MET A 886 -5.93 29.80 -5.93
N VAL A 887 -6.34 28.67 -6.51
CA VAL A 887 -5.43 27.59 -6.94
C VAL A 887 -5.20 27.76 -8.45
N ASP A 888 -3.95 27.94 -8.87
CA ASP A 888 -3.61 28.22 -10.28
C ASP A 888 -2.36 27.46 -10.76
N CYS A 889 -2.17 27.36 -12.07
CA CYS A 889 -0.94 26.82 -12.64
C CYS A 889 0.13 27.91 -12.68
N TRP A 890 1.29 27.66 -12.09
CA TRP A 890 2.45 28.52 -12.22
C TRP A 890 3.35 28.04 -13.35
N TYR A 891 3.69 28.95 -14.27
CA TYR A 891 4.35 28.63 -15.54
C TYR A 891 5.80 29.15 -15.63
N GLY A 892 6.34 29.75 -14.57
CA GLY A 892 7.63 30.44 -14.65
C GLY A 892 7.55 31.78 -15.38
N ARG A 893 8.71 32.40 -15.61
CA ARG A 893 8.84 33.68 -16.35
C ARG A 893 9.70 33.56 -17.59
N VAL A 894 10.77 32.77 -17.53
CA VAL A 894 11.81 32.70 -18.57
C VAL A 894 11.35 31.86 -19.75
N MET A 895 10.98 30.60 -19.51
CA MET A 895 10.51 29.69 -20.57
C MET A 895 9.26 30.18 -21.31
N PRO A 896 8.19 30.68 -20.64
CA PRO A 896 7.07 31.27 -21.36
C PRO A 896 7.47 32.45 -22.24
N ALA A 897 8.40 33.31 -21.80
CA ALA A 897 8.86 34.44 -22.60
C ALA A 897 9.61 33.99 -23.86
N ILE A 898 10.45 32.94 -23.75
CA ILE A 898 11.18 32.37 -24.90
C ILE A 898 10.21 31.76 -25.92
N VAL A 899 9.24 30.97 -25.47
CA VAL A 899 8.21 30.36 -26.34
C VAL A 899 7.35 31.43 -26.99
N LEU A 900 6.94 32.47 -26.25
CA LEU A 900 6.19 33.59 -26.80
C LEU A 900 6.99 34.39 -27.84
N ALA A 901 8.29 34.61 -27.62
CA ALA A 901 9.15 35.31 -28.58
C ALA A 901 9.30 34.51 -29.88
N TYR A 902 9.49 33.20 -29.79
CA TYR A 902 9.52 32.30 -30.95
C TYR A 902 8.20 32.33 -31.73
N ASN A 903 7.08 32.21 -31.01
CA ASN A 903 5.75 32.23 -31.63
C ASN A 903 5.42 33.58 -32.28
N LEU A 904 5.83 34.69 -31.65
CA LEU A 904 5.70 36.04 -32.23
C LEU A 904 6.53 36.20 -33.50
N LEU A 905 7.76 35.66 -33.55
CA LEU A 905 8.61 35.71 -34.74
C LEU A 905 7.95 35.00 -35.92
N ILE A 906 7.36 33.81 -35.70
CA ILE A 906 6.61 33.07 -36.74
C ILE A 906 5.45 33.92 -37.27
N LEU A 907 4.72 34.58 -36.36
CA LEU A 907 3.58 35.42 -36.73
C LEU A 907 3.99 36.61 -37.58
N LEU A 908 5.08 37.29 -37.22
CA LEU A 908 5.64 38.43 -37.97
C LEU A 908 6.15 38.00 -39.35
N CYS A 909 6.83 36.86 -39.44
CA CYS A 909 7.22 36.25 -40.70
C CYS A 909 6.01 35.92 -41.57
N GLY A 910 4.97 35.33 -40.98
CA GLY A 910 3.70 35.03 -41.66
C GLY A 910 3.01 36.26 -42.22
N LEU A 911 2.97 37.35 -41.45
CA LEU A 911 2.40 38.63 -41.87
C LEU A 911 3.21 39.26 -43.01
N TYR A 912 4.54 39.27 -42.91
CA TYR A 912 5.43 39.78 -43.95
C TYR A 912 5.24 39.04 -45.28
N ILE A 913 5.24 37.70 -45.23
CA ILE A 913 5.03 36.88 -46.43
C ILE A 913 3.62 37.09 -47.01
N ALA A 914 2.59 37.23 -46.16
CA ALA A 914 1.24 37.54 -46.62
C ALA A 914 1.18 38.89 -47.38
N VAL A 915 1.93 39.90 -46.95
CA VAL A 915 2.05 41.19 -47.67
C VAL A 915 2.78 41.03 -49.00
N CYS A 916 3.86 40.24 -49.04
CA CYS A 916 4.62 39.99 -50.27
C CYS A 916 3.78 39.28 -51.36
N VAL A 917 2.82 38.45 -50.96
CA VAL A 917 1.98 37.64 -51.87
C VAL A 917 0.61 38.30 -52.15
N ARG A 918 0.35 39.52 -51.65
CA ARG A 918 -0.97 40.18 -51.74
C ARG A 918 -1.47 40.49 -53.15
N HIS A 919 -0.59 40.54 -54.14
CA HIS A 919 -0.92 40.80 -55.56
C HIS A 919 -0.92 39.53 -56.44
N ALA A 920 -0.84 38.34 -55.84
CA ALA A 920 -0.98 37.08 -56.56
C ALA A 920 -2.37 36.94 -57.22
N TYR A 921 -2.42 36.30 -58.40
CA TYR A 921 -3.62 36.09 -59.24
C TYR A 921 -4.89 35.72 -58.45
N THR A 922 -6.06 36.15 -58.95
CA THR A 922 -7.41 36.02 -58.34
C THR A 922 -7.86 34.59 -58.01
N ASP A 923 -7.14 33.57 -58.49
CA ASP A 923 -7.39 32.15 -58.21
C ASP A 923 -6.77 31.63 -56.89
N TYR A 924 -5.90 32.40 -56.21
CA TYR A 924 -5.23 32.01 -54.95
C TYR A 924 -5.59 32.93 -53.76
N ARG A 925 -6.89 33.17 -53.50
CA ARG A 925 -7.39 34.03 -52.41
C ARG A 925 -7.14 33.53 -50.96
N ASP A 926 -6.26 32.55 -50.75
CA ASP A 926 -5.94 32.02 -49.41
C ASP A 926 -5.15 33.02 -48.55
N SER A 927 -4.40 33.95 -49.17
CA SER A 927 -3.59 34.96 -48.46
C SER A 927 -4.42 35.92 -47.60
N PHE A 928 -5.65 36.26 -48.03
CA PHE A 928 -6.54 37.13 -47.26
C PHE A 928 -7.07 36.42 -46.01
N ALA A 929 -7.46 35.15 -46.12
CA ALA A 929 -7.92 34.34 -44.99
C ALA A 929 -6.82 34.22 -43.91
N ILE A 930 -5.57 34.09 -44.34
CA ILE A 930 -4.40 34.03 -43.46
C ILE A 930 -4.22 35.39 -42.74
N ALA A 931 -4.25 36.51 -43.47
CA ALA A 931 -4.13 37.84 -42.88
C ALA A 931 -5.22 38.13 -41.84
N PHE A 932 -6.50 37.84 -42.14
CA PHE A 932 -7.60 38.03 -41.18
C PHE A 932 -7.48 37.13 -39.96
N SER A 933 -7.03 35.89 -40.13
CA SER A 933 -6.80 34.97 -39.00
C SER A 933 -5.62 35.44 -38.13
N THR A 934 -4.56 35.96 -38.74
CA THR A 934 -3.42 36.58 -38.03
C THR A 934 -3.86 37.84 -37.28
N TYR A 935 -4.69 38.70 -37.87
CA TYR A 935 -5.23 39.89 -37.18
C TYR A 935 -6.14 39.53 -36.01
N ASN A 936 -6.99 38.52 -36.17
CA ASN A 936 -7.83 38.00 -35.08
C ASN A 936 -6.97 37.51 -33.90
N PHE A 937 -5.90 36.77 -34.18
CA PHE A 937 -4.96 36.29 -33.16
C PHE A 937 -4.24 37.44 -32.44
N VAL A 938 -3.71 38.43 -33.18
CA VAL A 938 -3.05 39.61 -32.59
C VAL A 938 -4.02 40.39 -31.70
N MET A 939 -5.27 40.59 -32.14
CA MET A 939 -6.30 41.26 -31.34
C MET A 939 -6.61 40.50 -30.05
N CYS A 940 -6.75 39.17 -30.12
CA CYS A 940 -6.98 38.34 -28.93
C CYS A 940 -5.80 38.40 -27.95
N ILE A 941 -4.55 38.43 -28.44
CA ILE A 941 -3.37 38.58 -27.57
C ILE A 941 -3.33 39.95 -26.90
N ILE A 942 -3.53 41.03 -27.66
CA ILE A 942 -3.40 42.40 -27.12
C ILE A 942 -4.53 42.72 -26.13
N ILE A 943 -5.74 42.19 -26.37
CA ILE A 943 -6.93 42.53 -25.59
C ILE A 943 -7.19 41.51 -24.47
N LEU A 944 -7.20 40.21 -24.76
CA LEU A 944 -7.68 39.19 -23.81
C LEU A 944 -6.59 38.68 -22.86
N VAL A 945 -5.31 38.70 -23.26
CA VAL A 945 -4.21 38.17 -22.42
C VAL A 945 -3.84 39.11 -21.26
N PRO A 946 -3.69 40.44 -21.42
CA PRO A 946 -3.50 41.34 -20.28
C PRO A 946 -4.69 41.34 -19.31
N VAL A 947 -5.90 41.17 -19.87
CA VAL A 947 -7.15 41.11 -19.11
C VAL A 947 -7.26 39.81 -18.30
N SER A 948 -6.73 38.68 -18.79
CA SER A 948 -6.72 37.41 -18.04
C SER A 948 -5.69 37.36 -16.90
N VAL A 949 -4.68 38.25 -16.91
CA VAL A 949 -3.61 38.32 -15.90
C VAL A 949 -3.90 39.32 -14.77
N SER A 950 -4.90 40.19 -14.91
CA SER A 950 -5.22 41.26 -13.94
C SER A 950 -6.17 40.81 -12.81
N GLY A 951 -5.63 40.14 -11.78
CA GLY A 951 -6.25 40.03 -10.44
C GLY A 951 -7.72 39.58 -10.38
N ARG A 952 -8.14 38.58 -11.16
CA ARG A 952 -9.52 38.09 -11.26
C ARG A 952 -9.75 36.76 -10.53
N THR A 953 -11.01 36.43 -10.27
CA THR A 953 -11.39 35.14 -9.68
C THR A 953 -11.07 33.96 -10.62
N ALA A 954 -10.94 32.74 -10.07
CA ALA A 954 -10.62 31.54 -10.85
C ALA A 954 -11.62 31.25 -11.98
N VAL A 955 -12.89 31.62 -11.80
CA VAL A 955 -13.97 31.45 -12.78
C VAL A 955 -13.84 32.45 -13.93
N GLU A 956 -13.62 33.73 -13.63
CA GLU A 956 -13.47 34.78 -14.64
C GLU A 956 -12.26 34.53 -15.55
N ARG A 957 -11.16 34.07 -14.97
CA ARG A 957 -9.96 33.72 -15.74
C ARG A 957 -10.20 32.53 -16.68
N TYR A 958 -10.87 31.47 -16.20
CA TYR A 958 -11.28 30.35 -17.04
C TYR A 958 -12.13 30.80 -18.22
N VAL A 959 -13.14 31.64 -17.96
CA VAL A 959 -14.05 32.16 -19.00
C VAL A 959 -13.28 32.95 -20.06
N LEU A 960 -12.39 33.85 -19.66
CA LEU A 960 -11.57 34.65 -20.59
C LEU A 960 -10.63 33.80 -21.44
N GLU A 961 -9.97 32.81 -20.83
CA GLU A 961 -9.06 31.90 -21.53
C GLU A 961 -9.83 31.03 -22.55
N CYS A 962 -10.99 30.50 -22.20
CA CYS A 962 -11.85 29.75 -23.13
C CYS A 962 -12.38 30.63 -24.27
N ILE A 963 -12.78 31.87 -24.00
CA ILE A 963 -13.20 32.83 -25.04
C ILE A 963 -12.05 33.13 -26.00
N ALA A 964 -10.84 33.35 -25.50
CA ALA A 964 -9.67 33.61 -26.33
C ALA A 964 -9.36 32.41 -27.26
N ILE A 965 -9.38 31.19 -26.71
CA ILE A 965 -9.18 29.96 -27.50
C ILE A 965 -10.25 29.85 -28.59
N LEU A 966 -11.53 30.04 -28.25
CA LEU A 966 -12.64 29.97 -29.20
C LEU A 966 -12.53 31.02 -30.32
N LEU A 967 -12.28 32.28 -29.99
CA LEU A 967 -12.18 33.35 -30.99
C LEU A 967 -11.06 33.09 -32.00
N VAL A 968 -9.89 32.66 -31.53
CA VAL A 968 -8.73 32.36 -32.37
C VAL A 968 -9.00 31.15 -33.25
N THR A 969 -9.42 30.02 -32.66
CA THR A 969 -9.59 28.75 -33.37
C THR A 969 -10.76 28.79 -34.35
N THR A 970 -11.89 29.37 -33.95
CA THR A 970 -13.06 29.55 -34.82
C THR A 970 -12.79 30.58 -35.92
N GLY A 971 -11.99 31.62 -35.64
CA GLY A 971 -11.54 32.56 -36.66
C GLY A 971 -10.77 31.86 -37.79
N VAL A 972 -9.79 31.01 -37.44
CA VAL A 972 -9.04 30.21 -38.42
C VAL A 972 -9.98 29.30 -39.22
N LEU A 973 -10.88 28.57 -38.55
CA LEU A 973 -11.84 27.68 -39.22
C LEU A 973 -12.75 28.44 -40.20
N ALA A 974 -13.35 29.55 -39.77
CA ALA A 974 -14.28 30.35 -40.56
C ALA A 974 -13.59 30.99 -41.77
N PHE A 975 -12.44 31.64 -41.58
CA PHE A 975 -11.77 32.36 -42.67
C PHE A 975 -11.09 31.42 -43.66
N PHE A 976 -10.46 30.32 -43.23
CA PHE A 976 -9.80 29.40 -44.16
C PHE A 976 -10.76 28.47 -44.88
N PHE A 977 -11.84 28.03 -44.25
CA PHE A 977 -12.68 26.94 -44.76
C PHE A 977 -14.09 27.38 -45.13
N GLY A 978 -14.66 28.42 -44.50
CA GLY A 978 -16.04 28.86 -44.71
C GLY A 978 -16.36 29.17 -46.18
N GLY A 979 -15.54 30.00 -46.84
CA GLY A 979 -15.75 30.35 -48.25
C GLY A 979 -15.57 29.16 -49.22
N LYS A 980 -14.73 28.18 -48.86
CA LYS A 980 -14.50 26.97 -49.67
C LYS A 980 -15.68 26.01 -49.58
N LEU A 981 -16.15 25.74 -48.37
CA LEU A 981 -17.31 24.87 -48.13
C LEU A 981 -18.58 25.45 -48.75
N TRP A 982 -18.79 26.77 -48.63
CA TRP A 982 -19.91 27.45 -49.28
C TRP A 982 -19.91 27.26 -50.80
N THR A 983 -18.74 27.41 -51.44
CA THR A 983 -18.61 27.26 -52.90
C THR A 983 -18.84 25.80 -53.35
N ILE A 984 -18.43 24.82 -52.55
CA ILE A 984 -18.59 23.38 -52.88
C ILE A 984 -20.06 22.94 -52.76
N TYR A 985 -20.81 23.45 -51.78
CA TYR A 985 -22.16 22.94 -51.46
C TYR A 985 -23.31 23.84 -51.92
N VAL A 986 -23.09 25.15 -52.08
CA VAL A 986 -24.17 26.11 -52.35
C VAL A 986 -24.15 26.66 -53.78
N ILE A 987 -22.97 26.78 -54.41
CA ILE A 987 -22.86 27.30 -55.78
C ILE A 987 -22.95 26.14 -56.79
N ASN A 988 -24.02 26.13 -57.59
CA ASN A 988 -24.28 25.09 -58.59
C ASN A 988 -23.28 25.22 -59.77
N ARG A 989 -22.51 24.17 -60.08
CA ARG A 989 -21.38 24.16 -61.05
C ARG A 989 -21.77 24.43 -62.53
N GLY A 990 -23.02 24.76 -62.82
CA GLY A 990 -23.55 24.93 -64.17
C GLY A 990 -23.17 26.24 -64.89
N SER A 991 -22.62 27.25 -64.21
CA SER A 991 -22.38 28.59 -64.80
C SER A 991 -20.92 28.99 -65.05
N ILE A 992 -19.95 28.10 -64.84
CA ILE A 992 -18.54 28.38 -65.16
C ILE A 992 -18.08 27.44 -66.29
N ARG A 993 -18.39 27.82 -67.53
CA ARG A 993 -17.73 27.24 -68.72
C ARG A 993 -16.32 27.84 -68.82
N LEU A 994 -15.33 26.96 -68.95
CA LEU A 994 -13.98 27.31 -69.37
C LEU A 994 -14.03 27.97 -70.76
N SER A 995 -13.41 29.14 -70.91
CA SER A 995 -12.83 29.57 -72.18
C SER A 995 -11.30 29.56 -72.03
N SER A 996 -10.68 28.57 -72.64
CA SER A 996 -9.26 28.58 -72.98
C SER A 996 -9.04 29.54 -74.15
N SER A 997 -8.64 30.78 -73.88
CA SER A 997 -7.93 31.62 -74.86
C SER A 997 -7.26 32.81 -74.18
N PHE A 998 -5.94 32.89 -74.37
CA PHE A 998 -5.08 34.02 -74.07
C PHE A 998 -5.47 35.19 -74.99
N VAL A 999 -5.92 36.33 -74.46
CA VAL A 999 -5.93 37.64 -75.14
C VAL A 999 -5.74 38.76 -74.10
N PRO A 1000 -4.93 39.81 -74.36
CA PRO A 1000 -4.62 40.87 -73.39
C PRO A 1000 -5.75 41.88 -73.21
N GLU A 1001 -5.77 42.50 -72.04
CA GLU A 1001 -6.76 43.41 -71.49
C GLU A 1001 -6.68 44.82 -72.14
N HIS A 1002 -7.76 45.26 -72.80
CA HIS A 1002 -8.08 46.67 -73.04
C HIS A 1002 -9.57 46.91 -72.78
N GLU A 1003 -9.85 47.90 -71.93
CA GLU A 1003 -11.12 48.60 -71.69
C GLU A 1003 -12.45 47.82 -71.88
N TYR A 1004 -13.18 47.60 -70.77
CA TYR A 1004 -14.54 48.17 -70.68
C TYR A 1004 -15.11 48.20 -69.26
N ARG A 1005 -15.87 49.28 -69.04
CA ARG A 1005 -16.68 49.66 -67.89
C ARG A 1005 -17.65 48.57 -67.40
N GLY A 1006 -17.72 48.46 -66.07
CA GLY A 1006 -18.96 48.53 -65.28
C GLY A 1006 -20.00 47.42 -65.45
N SER A 1007 -20.11 46.56 -64.44
CA SER A 1007 -21.41 46.25 -63.82
C SER A 1007 -21.21 45.69 -62.41
N ARG A 1008 -22.00 46.21 -61.48
CA ARG A 1008 -21.98 45.89 -60.04
C ARG A 1008 -22.60 44.53 -59.78
N HIS A 1009 -22.12 43.90 -58.70
CA HIS A 1009 -22.78 43.11 -57.65
C HIS A 1009 -21.63 42.23 -57.10
N TRP A 1010 -21.16 42.25 -55.85
CA TRP A 1010 -21.79 42.28 -54.54
C TRP A 1010 -20.85 43.02 -53.56
N ALA A 1011 -21.33 44.07 -52.88
CA ALA A 1011 -20.61 44.74 -51.80
C ALA A 1011 -21.36 44.50 -50.49
N TRP A 1012 -20.68 43.95 -49.48
CA TRP A 1012 -21.11 44.11 -48.09
C TRP A 1012 -20.57 45.46 -47.60
N SER A 1013 -21.49 46.34 -47.25
CA SER A 1013 -21.28 47.70 -46.78
C SER A 1013 -20.95 47.73 -45.29
N PHE A 1014 -19.70 48.04 -44.94
CA PHE A 1014 -19.32 48.79 -43.74
C PHE A 1014 -18.01 49.54 -44.03
N GLY A 1015 -18.11 50.85 -44.23
CA GLY A 1015 -16.96 51.70 -44.56
C GLY A 1015 -17.32 53.04 -45.19
N SER A 1016 -18.40 53.69 -44.73
CA SER A 1016 -18.75 55.06 -45.11
C SER A 1016 -18.78 55.96 -43.88
N ALA A 1017 -17.60 56.30 -43.37
CA ALA A 1017 -17.36 57.51 -42.58
C ALA A 1017 -15.87 57.55 -42.20
N TRP A 1018 -15.00 57.96 -43.12
CA TRP A 1018 -13.68 58.56 -42.84
C TRP A 1018 -13.06 58.96 -44.20
N ARG A 1019 -13.72 59.91 -44.89
CA ARG A 1019 -13.16 60.61 -46.06
C ARG A 1019 -13.67 62.04 -46.11
N HIS A 1020 -13.17 62.84 -45.18
CA HIS A 1020 -12.98 64.30 -45.24
C HIS A 1020 -11.83 64.50 -44.26
N THR A 1021 -10.60 64.77 -44.67
CA THR A 1021 -10.03 65.98 -45.28
C THR A 1021 -8.59 65.56 -45.59
N LEU A 1022 -8.05 65.79 -46.79
CA LEU A 1022 -7.16 66.92 -47.05
C LEU A 1022 -6.88 66.97 -48.56
N ARG A 1023 -7.20 68.13 -49.15
CA ARG A 1023 -6.60 68.63 -50.40
C ARG A 1023 -5.13 68.96 -50.13
N VAL A 1024 -4.21 68.59 -51.04
CA VAL A 1024 -3.17 69.45 -51.66
C VAL A 1024 -2.71 68.69 -52.93
N ARG A 1025 -3.06 69.11 -54.15
CA ARG A 1025 -2.36 70.03 -55.07
C ARG A 1025 -0.99 69.52 -55.56
N ASN A 1026 -0.93 69.13 -56.84
CA ASN A 1026 0.27 69.00 -57.67
C ASN A 1026 1.12 70.28 -57.64
N PRO A 1027 2.45 70.15 -57.81
CA PRO A 1027 3.11 70.36 -59.12
C PRO A 1027 4.19 69.27 -59.35
N GLU A 1028 4.84 69.02 -60.47
CA GLU A 1028 4.92 69.55 -61.84
C GLU A 1028 5.68 68.47 -62.64
N GLU A 1029 5.53 68.51 -63.97
CA GLU A 1029 6.22 67.68 -64.95
C GLU A 1029 7.75 67.92 -64.97
N GLN A 1030 8.55 66.89 -65.31
CA GLN A 1030 9.40 66.88 -66.53
C GLN A 1030 10.35 65.67 -66.61
N ARG A 1031 10.02 64.80 -67.57
CA ARG A 1031 10.83 64.29 -68.69
C ARG A 1031 12.39 64.32 -68.65
N VAL A 1032 12.93 63.20 -69.14
CA VAL A 1032 14.19 62.97 -69.91
C VAL A 1032 15.35 62.23 -69.21
N GLU A 1033 15.74 61.16 -69.90
CA GLU A 1033 16.85 60.22 -69.72
C GLU A 1033 18.25 60.86 -69.64
N VAL A 1034 19.20 60.19 -68.98
CA VAL A 1034 20.35 59.50 -69.61
C VAL A 1034 21.39 59.10 -68.54
N THR A 1035 21.83 57.85 -68.68
CA THR A 1035 22.88 57.03 -68.04
C THR A 1035 24.07 57.70 -67.34
N THR A 1036 24.52 57.12 -66.19
CA THR A 1036 25.75 56.29 -66.03
C THR A 1036 26.07 56.01 -64.53
N PRO A 1037 26.91 55.01 -64.19
CA PRO A 1037 26.98 54.42 -62.85
C PRO A 1037 28.22 54.82 -62.03
N ALA A 1038 28.13 54.75 -60.69
CA ALA A 1038 29.01 53.98 -59.78
C ALA A 1038 28.96 54.46 -58.31
N ASN A 1039 28.80 53.47 -57.42
CA ASN A 1039 29.41 53.26 -56.10
C ASN A 1039 29.16 54.15 -54.84
N GLN A 1040 28.83 53.39 -53.78
CA GLN A 1040 29.31 53.45 -52.38
C GLN A 1040 28.52 54.24 -51.30
N GLU A 1041 28.34 53.54 -50.17
CA GLU A 1041 27.79 53.85 -48.83
C GLU A 1041 28.51 55.07 -48.15
N PRO A 1042 28.26 55.51 -46.87
CA PRO A 1042 27.42 55.02 -45.74
C PRO A 1042 26.66 56.12 -44.90
N LYS A 1043 26.09 55.70 -43.75
CA LYS A 1043 25.43 56.37 -42.55
C LYS A 1043 26.12 57.68 -42.03
N PRO A 1044 25.67 58.45 -40.97
CA PRO A 1044 24.74 58.20 -39.82
C PRO A 1044 23.88 59.41 -39.29
N GLY A 1045 22.96 59.21 -38.31
CA GLY A 1045 22.92 59.87 -36.96
C GLY A 1045 22.15 61.22 -36.94
N GLU A 1046 21.51 61.79 -35.91
CA GLU A 1046 21.23 61.55 -34.48
C GLU A 1046 20.34 62.74 -33.98
N GLY A 1047 19.80 62.70 -32.75
CA GLY A 1047 19.37 63.88 -31.94
C GLY A 1047 17.87 63.99 -31.66
N GLU A 1048 17.36 63.65 -30.47
CA GLU A 1048 17.22 64.48 -29.23
C GLU A 1048 16.03 65.48 -29.27
N ALA A 1049 15.29 65.86 -28.22
CA ALA A 1049 14.99 65.39 -26.87
C ALA A 1049 13.90 66.35 -26.26
N VAL A 1050 13.05 65.83 -25.34
CA VAL A 1050 12.68 66.40 -24.01
C VAL A 1050 11.55 67.49 -23.81
N ALA A 1051 10.63 67.09 -22.89
CA ALA A 1051 9.84 67.81 -21.84
C ALA A 1051 8.74 68.85 -22.22
N SER A 1052 7.67 69.12 -21.43
CA SER A 1052 7.40 69.02 -19.98
C SER A 1052 5.88 69.15 -19.63
N ASN A 1053 5.47 68.63 -18.45
CA ASN A 1053 4.48 69.11 -17.43
C ASN A 1053 3.08 69.68 -17.81
N SER A 1054 1.99 69.65 -17.01
CA SER A 1054 1.46 68.89 -15.85
C SER A 1054 0.08 69.53 -15.46
N VAL A 1055 -0.73 68.83 -14.63
CA VAL A 1055 -1.70 69.36 -13.62
C VAL A 1055 -3.21 69.64 -13.96
N ILE A 1056 -4.08 68.81 -13.30
CA ILE A 1056 -5.34 69.04 -12.51
C ILE A 1056 -6.67 69.54 -13.14
N SER A 1057 -7.76 68.76 -12.95
CA SER A 1057 -9.03 69.03 -12.20
C SER A 1057 -10.31 68.39 -12.79
N SER A 1058 -11.18 67.87 -11.90
CA SER A 1058 -12.59 67.44 -12.09
C SER A 1058 -13.56 68.66 -12.21
N PRO A 1059 -14.92 68.57 -12.32
CA PRO A 1059 -15.85 67.41 -12.17
C PRO A 1059 -17.12 67.39 -13.09
N THR A 1060 -18.02 66.42 -12.82
CA THR A 1060 -19.52 66.44 -12.89
C THR A 1060 -20.34 66.21 -14.19
N ILE A 1061 -21.31 65.26 -14.03
CA ILE A 1061 -22.73 65.19 -14.50
C ILE A 1061 -22.94 64.98 -16.02
N GLY A 1062 -23.71 64.02 -16.53
CA GLY A 1062 -24.92 63.30 -16.08
C GLY A 1062 -25.97 63.46 -17.19
N GLN A 1063 -26.42 62.39 -17.86
CA GLN A 1063 -27.78 61.78 -17.82
C GLN A 1063 -28.09 61.33 -19.27
N ALA A 1064 -29.03 60.45 -19.63
CA ALA A 1064 -29.86 59.40 -19.04
C ALA A 1064 -30.81 58.94 -20.18
N LEU A 1065 -31.43 57.76 -20.05
CA LEU A 1065 -32.75 57.28 -20.54
C LEU A 1065 -32.64 55.74 -20.69
N MET A 1066 -33.55 54.83 -20.28
CA MET A 1066 -34.94 54.82 -19.80
C MET A 1066 -35.17 53.47 -19.07
N GLU A 1067 -35.75 53.44 -17.86
CA GLU A 1067 -37.16 53.07 -17.53
C GLU A 1067 -37.42 51.53 -17.57
N ARG A 1068 -38.04 50.84 -16.58
CA ARG A 1068 -39.11 51.16 -15.62
C ARG A 1068 -39.00 50.33 -14.32
N LEU A 1069 -39.63 50.83 -13.25
CA LEU A 1069 -39.68 50.29 -11.88
C LEU A 1069 -41.13 50.31 -11.33
N PHE A 1070 -41.27 49.74 -10.11
CA PHE A 1070 -42.32 49.85 -9.08
C PHE A 1070 -43.30 48.65 -8.98
N ILE A 1071 -43.22 47.80 -7.94
CA ILE A 1071 -43.55 47.95 -6.50
C ILE A 1071 -45.03 48.28 -6.28
N VAL A 1072 -45.76 47.43 -5.52
CA VAL A 1072 -46.68 47.84 -4.43
C VAL A 1072 -46.85 46.70 -3.41
N ASN A 1073 -46.81 47.03 -2.11
CA ASN A 1073 -47.59 46.33 -1.08
C ASN A 1073 -48.18 47.35 -0.08
N ARG A 1074 -49.51 47.35 0.12
CA ARG A 1074 -50.23 47.73 1.37
C ARG A 1074 -51.73 47.38 1.30
N SER A 1075 -52.24 46.94 2.45
CA SER A 1075 -53.61 46.58 2.92
C SER A 1075 -54.66 47.72 2.83
N THR A 1076 -55.99 47.55 2.96
CA THR A 1076 -56.84 46.91 4.03
C THR A 1076 -58.33 46.83 3.61
N GLU A 1077 -59.09 45.83 4.07
CA GLU A 1077 -60.34 46.02 4.88
C GLU A 1077 -60.92 44.70 5.46
N THR A 1078 -61.75 44.85 6.48
CA THR A 1078 -62.14 43.98 7.62
C THR A 1078 -63.31 43.00 7.42
N GLN A 1079 -63.34 41.85 8.13
CA GLN A 1079 -64.31 41.53 9.23
C GLN A 1079 -64.24 40.08 9.79
N SER A 1080 -64.37 39.99 11.12
CA SER A 1080 -64.93 38.94 12.03
C SER A 1080 -64.39 37.48 12.13
N LYS A 1081 -63.61 37.22 13.20
CA LYS A 1081 -63.83 36.35 14.41
C LYS A 1081 -64.22 34.82 14.28
N PRO A 1082 -64.03 33.98 15.34
CA PRO A 1082 -62.91 33.00 15.44
C PRO A 1082 -63.32 31.56 15.87
N THR A 1083 -62.36 30.60 15.92
CA THR A 1083 -62.29 29.41 16.84
C THR A 1083 -61.02 28.58 16.49
N THR A 1084 -60.05 28.40 17.41
CA THR A 1084 -59.68 27.14 18.17
C THR A 1084 -59.33 25.95 17.25
N GLU A 1085 -58.31 25.10 17.43
CA GLU A 1085 -57.58 24.60 18.60
C GLU A 1085 -56.46 23.62 18.11
N THR A 1086 -55.37 23.49 18.90
CA THR A 1086 -54.55 22.28 19.21
C THR A 1086 -53.83 21.37 18.17
N GLU A 1087 -52.52 21.20 18.45
CA GLU A 1087 -51.74 19.94 18.65
C GLU A 1087 -51.38 18.95 17.52
N GLY A 1088 -50.20 18.31 17.71
CA GLY A 1088 -49.82 16.99 17.16
C GLY A 1088 -48.67 17.03 16.14
N VAL A 1089 -47.40 16.80 16.51
CA VAL A 1089 -46.72 15.48 16.61
C VAL A 1089 -46.75 14.70 15.29
N ILE A 1090 -45.60 14.57 14.60
CA ILE A 1090 -44.67 13.42 14.52
C ILE A 1090 -43.38 13.93 13.87
#